data_AF-A0A1Z4GDI2-F1
#
_entry.id   AF-A0A1Z4GDI2-F1
#
_cell.length_a   1.000
_cell.length_b   1.000
_cell.length_c   1.000
_cell.angle_alpha   90.00
_cell.angle_beta   90.00
_cell.angle_gamma   90.00
#
_symmetry.space_group_name_H-M   'P 1'
#
loop_
_entity.id
_entity.type
_entity.pdbx_description
1 polymer ?
#
loop_
_entity_poly.entity_id
_entity_poly.type
_entity_poly.pdbx_seq_one_letter_code
_entity_poly.pdbx_strand_id
1 'polypeptide(L)'
;MLIFSNNEGKSRFNKPLYGLTGIYTLSEGVALPYVLSLVDVNRAIDELKIAEQIPASLDTKWSLKELFQREIDEKRVEDDIVKGYLLDPNKLKFFNAITIVLMPKDSDGKIQNAFDEATNVIPPPIPWDGTDPDDEQWKNFQSEVANFGGVQFVSTGVSARLRWDEDRVLAVAVDGQHRLWALRTFREDPRFRGGTLRTIEQQTKIPILFILLHPSAGFKNLQSASDYSIRGIARELFTDLNKNAKTVDKARELILDDKSISAQCVRTLLTESTGEDAKDKLPLSLVRWQDDSNRFDSSYYLNSLVHLDLLISAALDLKPPRDPMEKKQVLDFIESIDSALGTSDEKVQYEGRTLEEYYIEDYCDEDGNPVTPFSRIPENYLGSAIEGFKVNFRPWLLKLLLEFKPYRNLLQYAREHDLIEGTFGSYQAQTSKHKGIIREQEIAKDSDWNSREILSHQVAINSMKDNQWAFKAIFQKAIVRLGRIVEFDYKAKDTNLGNIDDVLSCLDRLYDKGILKVDANLPDYPFRLWTFIAINQNTDKIKVAKTVEDRIFSLLCLWYFGSRKIEIDAARGSQILSRRKLLNFFNADKNKAEWAGCTDAYKALYKGFDTVAFYGKEHEKMNTQQKEEMVRDRFSAILAIGLPELNTQSSLLQVSEEDDELDNE
;
A
#
# COMPACT_ATOMS: atom_id res chain seq x y z
N MET A 1 -51.87 -31.83 -15.25
CA MET A 1 -50.81 -32.22 -16.21
C MET A 1 -49.90 -31.01 -16.34
N LEU A 2 -48.88 -30.94 -15.46
CA LEU A 2 -47.90 -29.86 -15.43
C LEU A 2 -46.84 -30.19 -16.48
N ILE A 3 -46.77 -29.38 -17.53
CA ILE A 3 -45.70 -29.48 -18.53
C ILE A 3 -44.49 -28.78 -17.93
N PHE A 4 -43.55 -29.56 -17.42
CA PHE A 4 -42.20 -29.09 -17.17
C PHE A 4 -41.55 -28.82 -18.53
N SER A 5 -41.26 -27.56 -18.82
CA SER A 5 -40.36 -27.23 -19.91
C SER A 5 -38.95 -27.60 -19.46
N ASN A 6 -38.42 -28.72 -19.96
CA ASN A 6 -36.99 -28.99 -19.97
C ASN A 6 -36.30 -27.86 -20.74
N ASN A 7 -35.69 -26.91 -20.03
CA ASN A 7 -34.81 -25.90 -20.59
C ASN A 7 -33.42 -26.05 -19.93
N GLU A 8 -32.87 -27.26 -20.00
CA GLU A 8 -31.45 -27.48 -19.79
C GLU A 8 -30.70 -27.07 -21.08
N GLY A 9 -29.80 -26.07 -20.97
CA GLY A 9 -28.70 -25.91 -21.93
C GLY A 9 -28.86 -24.95 -23.12
N LYS A 10 -29.75 -23.94 -23.10
CA LYS A 10 -29.68 -22.84 -24.09
C LYS A 10 -28.85 -21.68 -23.54
N SER A 11 -27.65 -21.49 -24.08
CA SER A 11 -26.79 -20.33 -23.82
C SER A 11 -27.55 -19.02 -23.99
N ARG A 12 -27.55 -18.17 -22.97
CA ARG A 12 -28.29 -16.90 -22.97
C ARG A 12 -27.39 -15.79 -23.49
N PHE A 13 -27.13 -15.84 -24.79
CA PHE A 13 -26.49 -14.71 -25.46
C PHE A 13 -27.35 -13.45 -25.34
N ASN A 14 -26.71 -12.29 -25.19
CA ASN A 14 -27.41 -11.02 -25.27
C ASN A 14 -27.74 -10.66 -26.74
N LYS A 15 -28.63 -9.67 -26.91
CA LYS A 15 -28.90 -9.11 -28.24
C LYS A 15 -27.59 -8.57 -28.85
N PRO A 16 -27.38 -8.63 -30.18
CA PRO A 16 -26.19 -8.04 -30.76
C PRO A 16 -26.08 -6.53 -30.48
N LEU A 17 -24.84 -6.09 -30.28
CA LEU A 17 -24.42 -4.69 -30.35
C LEU A 17 -23.79 -4.45 -31.70
N TYR A 18 -24.09 -3.32 -32.31
CA TYR A 18 -23.49 -2.88 -33.57
C TYR A 18 -22.67 -1.62 -33.33
N GLY A 19 -21.57 -1.48 -34.06
CA GLY A 19 -20.65 -0.39 -33.83
C GLY A 19 -19.49 -0.35 -34.81
N LEU A 20 -18.44 0.35 -34.41
CA LEU A 20 -17.18 0.43 -35.15
C LEU A 20 -16.12 -0.38 -34.42
N THR A 21 -15.21 -0.99 -35.17
CA THR A 21 -14.02 -1.66 -34.63
C THR A 21 -12.75 -0.89 -34.96
N GLY A 22 -11.75 -1.02 -34.09
CA GLY A 22 -10.42 -0.51 -34.30
C GLY A 22 -9.39 -1.29 -33.48
N ILE A 23 -8.12 -0.99 -33.69
CA ILE A 23 -7.01 -1.66 -33.01
C ILE A 23 -6.00 -0.60 -32.58
N TYR A 24 -5.60 -0.61 -31.30
CA TYR A 24 -4.45 0.17 -30.85
C TYR A 24 -3.16 -0.61 -31.14
N THR A 25 -2.25 -0.01 -31.90
CA THR A 25 -0.95 -0.58 -32.30
C THR A 25 0.21 0.38 -32.01
N LEU A 26 0.12 1.13 -30.91
CA LEU A 26 1.07 2.20 -30.56
C LEU A 26 2.42 1.68 -30.04
N SER A 27 2.55 0.36 -29.87
CA SER A 27 3.78 -0.32 -29.46
C SER A 27 4.05 -1.50 -30.39
N GLU A 28 5.30 -1.68 -30.79
CA GLU A 28 5.69 -2.81 -31.64
C GLU A 28 5.37 -4.14 -30.95
N GLY A 29 4.70 -5.03 -31.70
CA GLY A 29 4.28 -6.33 -31.20
C GLY A 29 3.04 -6.34 -30.30
N VAL A 30 2.39 -5.20 -30.06
CA VAL A 30 1.14 -5.09 -29.30
C VAL A 30 -0.01 -4.65 -30.21
N ALA A 31 -1.13 -5.37 -30.16
CA ALA A 31 -2.36 -5.04 -30.85
C ALA A 31 -3.54 -5.22 -29.88
N LEU A 32 -4.24 -4.14 -29.55
CA LEU A 32 -5.40 -4.16 -28.65
C LEU A 32 -6.69 -3.82 -29.43
N PRO A 33 -7.47 -4.82 -29.85
CA PRO A 33 -8.72 -4.60 -30.58
C PRO A 33 -9.83 -4.11 -29.67
N TYR A 34 -10.69 -3.25 -30.20
CA TYR A 34 -11.83 -2.70 -29.48
C TYR A 34 -13.05 -2.54 -30.39
N VAL A 35 -14.24 -2.50 -29.77
CA VAL A 35 -15.52 -2.16 -30.41
C VAL A 35 -16.13 -0.93 -29.73
N LEU A 36 -16.38 0.12 -30.49
CA LEU A 36 -17.14 1.29 -30.05
C LEU A 36 -18.60 1.13 -30.47
N SER A 37 -19.53 1.06 -29.50
CA SER A 37 -20.96 0.94 -29.74
C SER A 37 -21.76 2.01 -28.99
N LEU A 38 -22.94 2.35 -29.51
CA LEU A 38 -23.91 3.22 -28.85
C LEU A 38 -24.97 2.36 -28.16
N VAL A 39 -25.03 2.43 -26.84
CA VAL A 39 -25.87 1.54 -26.02
C VAL A 39 -26.94 2.36 -25.31
N ASP A 40 -28.19 1.87 -25.35
CA ASP A 40 -29.30 2.48 -24.60
C ASP A 40 -29.02 2.42 -23.09
N VAL A 41 -29.38 3.48 -22.35
CA VAL A 41 -29.07 3.56 -20.91
C VAL A 41 -29.62 2.36 -20.12
N ASN A 42 -30.85 1.90 -20.41
CA ASN A 42 -31.41 0.73 -19.73
C ASN A 42 -30.55 -0.52 -19.96
N ARG A 43 -30.19 -0.77 -21.22
CA ARG A 43 -29.37 -1.91 -21.61
C ARG A 43 -27.99 -1.86 -20.97
N ALA A 44 -27.36 -0.68 -20.95
CA ALA A 44 -26.08 -0.47 -20.29
C ALA A 44 -26.16 -0.78 -18.78
N ILE A 45 -27.21 -0.35 -18.10
CA ILE A 45 -27.37 -0.61 -16.66
C ILE A 45 -27.59 -2.10 -16.38
N ASP A 46 -28.36 -2.80 -17.22
CA ASP A 46 -28.75 -4.19 -17.01
C ASP A 46 -27.61 -5.17 -17.35
N GLU A 47 -26.96 -4.98 -18.50
CA GLU A 47 -25.96 -5.90 -19.05
C GLU A 47 -24.53 -5.62 -18.53
N LEU A 48 -24.21 -4.38 -18.14
CA LEU A 48 -22.86 -4.02 -17.69
C LEU A 48 -22.74 -4.03 -16.17
N LYS A 49 -21.59 -4.50 -15.68
CA LYS A 49 -21.30 -4.61 -14.26
C LYS A 49 -20.16 -3.69 -13.87
N ILE A 50 -20.22 -3.22 -12.63
CA ILE A 50 -19.06 -2.70 -11.90
C ILE A 50 -18.53 -3.84 -11.03
N ALA A 51 -17.24 -3.82 -10.71
CA ALA A 51 -16.63 -4.88 -9.90
C ALA A 51 -17.24 -5.01 -8.49
N GLU A 52 -17.91 -3.97 -7.97
CA GLU A 52 -18.60 -4.00 -6.66
C GLU A 52 -19.78 -4.99 -6.57
N GLN A 53 -20.40 -5.36 -7.70
CA GLN A 53 -21.66 -6.13 -7.74
C GLN A 53 -21.52 -7.65 -7.52
N ILE A 54 -20.33 -8.13 -7.13
CA ILE A 54 -20.14 -9.52 -6.70
C ILE A 54 -20.76 -9.69 -5.30
N PRO A 55 -21.56 -10.74 -5.01
CA PRO A 55 -22.31 -10.88 -3.76
C PRO A 55 -21.46 -10.75 -2.48
N ALA A 56 -22.08 -10.24 -1.41
CA ALA A 56 -21.48 -10.21 -0.07
C ALA A 56 -21.47 -11.63 0.52
N SER A 57 -20.32 -12.10 0.99
CA SER A 57 -20.19 -13.38 1.69
C SER A 57 -19.01 -13.36 2.64
N LEU A 58 -19.18 -13.98 3.82
CA LEU A 58 -18.13 -14.20 4.81
C LEU A 58 -17.17 -15.33 4.40
N ASP A 59 -17.57 -16.19 3.48
CA ASP A 59 -16.76 -17.31 2.97
C ASP A 59 -15.81 -16.90 1.84
N THR A 60 -15.98 -15.68 1.30
CA THR A 60 -15.16 -15.22 0.17
C THR A 60 -13.86 -14.61 0.64
N LYS A 61 -12.75 -15.28 0.32
CA LYS A 61 -11.39 -14.74 0.47
C LYS A 61 -11.04 -13.89 -0.74
N TRP A 62 -10.49 -12.71 -0.50
CA TRP A 62 -10.13 -11.76 -1.55
C TRP A 62 -8.63 -11.52 -1.56
N SER A 63 -8.02 -11.54 -2.74
CA SER A 63 -6.67 -11.01 -2.88
C SER A 63 -6.69 -9.48 -2.69
N LEU A 64 -5.57 -8.91 -2.24
CA LEU A 64 -5.39 -7.45 -2.10
C LEU A 64 -5.85 -6.69 -3.36
N LYS A 65 -5.61 -7.31 -4.51
CA LYS A 65 -5.84 -6.73 -5.83
C LYS A 65 -7.31 -6.79 -6.29
N GLU A 66 -8.12 -7.70 -5.74
CA GLU A 66 -9.57 -7.81 -6.03
C GLU A 66 -10.42 -6.86 -5.16
N LEU A 67 -9.92 -6.49 -3.97
CA LEU A 67 -10.65 -5.66 -3.01
C LEU A 67 -10.89 -4.22 -3.48
N PHE A 68 -9.95 -3.63 -4.23
CA PHE A 68 -9.99 -2.20 -4.59
C PHE A 68 -10.78 -1.86 -5.84
N GLN A 69 -10.96 -2.82 -6.75
CA GLN A 69 -11.81 -2.59 -7.92
C GLN A 69 -13.29 -2.44 -7.51
N ARG A 70 -13.63 -2.72 -6.25
CA ARG A 70 -15.00 -2.76 -5.73
C ARG A 70 -15.47 -1.48 -5.05
N GLU A 71 -14.67 -0.44 -4.85
CA GLU A 71 -15.09 0.70 -4.00
C GLU A 71 -15.43 1.96 -4.81
N ILE A 72 -16.73 2.17 -5.04
CA ILE A 72 -17.27 3.41 -5.62
C ILE A 72 -17.54 4.45 -4.53
N ASP A 73 -17.18 5.71 -4.82
CA ASP A 73 -17.55 6.85 -3.98
C ASP A 73 -19.02 7.20 -4.21
N GLU A 74 -19.92 6.52 -3.48
CA GLU A 74 -21.37 6.67 -3.62
C GLU A 74 -21.82 8.11 -3.32
N LYS A 75 -21.18 8.79 -2.35
CA LYS A 75 -21.54 10.17 -1.98
C LYS A 75 -21.24 11.12 -3.12
N ARG A 76 -20.06 11.00 -3.74
CA ARG A 76 -19.72 11.75 -4.95
C ARG A 76 -20.66 11.43 -6.11
N VAL A 77 -21.03 10.15 -6.28
CA VAL A 77 -21.98 9.77 -7.34
C VAL A 77 -23.33 10.45 -7.11
N GLU A 78 -23.87 10.39 -5.90
CA GLU A 78 -25.16 10.97 -5.58
C GLU A 78 -25.13 12.51 -5.68
N ASP A 79 -24.15 13.16 -5.04
CA ASP A 79 -24.12 14.62 -4.91
C ASP A 79 -23.60 15.31 -6.18
N ASP A 80 -22.48 14.86 -6.75
CA ASP A 80 -21.84 15.55 -7.88
C ASP A 80 -22.44 15.14 -9.22
N ILE A 81 -22.69 13.84 -9.43
CA ILE A 81 -23.09 13.30 -10.74
C ILE A 81 -24.62 13.23 -10.84
N VAL A 82 -25.32 12.65 -9.87
CA VAL A 82 -26.77 12.50 -9.95
C VAL A 82 -27.47 13.84 -9.70
N LYS A 83 -27.27 14.47 -8.54
CA LYS A 83 -27.88 15.77 -8.20
C LYS A 83 -27.25 16.93 -8.98
N GLY A 84 -25.92 17.01 -8.96
CA GLY A 84 -25.17 18.12 -9.53
C GLY A 84 -25.07 18.13 -11.06
N TYR A 85 -25.48 17.07 -11.76
CA TYR A 85 -25.34 16.97 -13.21
C TYR A 85 -26.55 16.35 -13.93
N LEU A 86 -26.98 15.15 -13.57
CA LEU A 86 -28.07 14.45 -14.26
C LEU A 86 -29.44 15.09 -14.01
N LEU A 87 -29.71 15.48 -12.76
CA LEU A 87 -30.97 16.11 -12.36
C LEU A 87 -31.01 17.61 -12.62
N ASP A 88 -29.85 18.26 -12.83
CA ASP A 88 -29.78 19.71 -13.05
C ASP A 88 -30.38 20.06 -14.43
N PRO A 89 -31.52 20.74 -14.52
CA PRO A 89 -32.15 21.07 -15.80
C PRO A 89 -31.32 22.07 -16.62
N ASN A 90 -30.45 22.85 -15.99
CA ASN A 90 -29.69 23.93 -16.62
C ASN A 90 -28.34 23.48 -17.19
N LYS A 91 -27.94 22.22 -16.97
CA LYS A 91 -26.70 21.67 -17.53
C LYS A 91 -26.94 20.87 -18.81
N LEU A 92 -25.99 20.98 -19.74
CA LEU A 92 -25.88 20.05 -20.87
C LEU A 92 -25.30 18.73 -20.38
N LYS A 93 -25.97 17.63 -20.69
CA LYS A 93 -25.60 16.27 -20.28
C LYS A 93 -24.83 15.59 -21.42
N PHE A 94 -23.62 15.15 -21.12
CA PHE A 94 -22.69 14.49 -22.02
C PHE A 94 -21.89 13.47 -21.21
N PHE A 95 -21.86 12.22 -21.68
CA PHE A 95 -21.02 11.17 -21.13
C PHE A 95 -19.92 10.85 -22.13
N ASN A 96 -18.67 10.94 -21.71
CA ASN A 96 -17.59 10.31 -22.44
C ASN A 96 -17.78 8.78 -22.42
N ALA A 97 -17.10 8.06 -23.31
CA ALA A 97 -17.21 6.62 -23.44
C ALA A 97 -16.91 5.89 -22.12
N ILE A 98 -17.68 4.83 -21.85
CA ILE A 98 -17.39 3.89 -20.76
C ILE A 98 -16.56 2.75 -21.35
N THR A 99 -15.41 2.45 -20.75
CA THR A 99 -14.54 1.38 -21.22
C THR A 99 -14.87 0.08 -20.50
N ILE A 100 -15.19 -0.96 -21.26
CA ILE A 100 -15.62 -2.27 -20.80
C ILE A 100 -14.61 -3.33 -21.22
N VAL A 101 -14.29 -4.26 -20.33
CA VAL A 101 -13.56 -5.49 -20.66
C VAL A 101 -14.49 -6.68 -20.50
N LEU A 102 -14.49 -7.58 -21.48
CA LEU A 102 -15.19 -8.85 -21.39
C LEU A 102 -14.32 -9.86 -20.64
N MET A 103 -14.83 -10.41 -19.54
CA MET A 103 -14.12 -11.34 -18.67
C MET A 103 -14.83 -12.69 -18.60
N PRO A 104 -14.13 -13.83 -18.79
CA PRO A 104 -14.72 -15.15 -18.60
C PRO A 104 -15.00 -15.42 -17.13
N LYS A 105 -16.09 -16.14 -16.82
CA LYS A 105 -16.43 -16.63 -15.48
C LYS A 105 -16.80 -18.12 -15.50
N ASP A 106 -16.62 -18.78 -14.36
CA ASP A 106 -17.10 -20.14 -14.14
C ASP A 106 -18.56 -20.18 -13.64
N SER A 107 -19.07 -21.38 -13.38
CA SER A 107 -20.43 -21.63 -12.87
C SER A 107 -20.69 -20.99 -11.51
N ASP A 108 -19.64 -20.75 -10.72
CA ASP A 108 -19.71 -20.13 -9.40
C ASP A 108 -19.60 -18.60 -9.49
N GLY A 109 -19.46 -18.05 -10.70
CA GLY A 109 -19.36 -16.62 -10.96
C GLY A 109 -17.96 -16.03 -10.77
N LYS A 110 -16.93 -16.85 -10.61
CA LYS A 110 -15.55 -16.42 -10.41
C LYS A 110 -14.86 -16.16 -11.75
N ILE A 111 -14.17 -15.02 -11.85
CA ILE A 111 -13.44 -14.60 -13.05
C ILE A 111 -12.24 -15.52 -13.32
N GLN A 112 -12.09 -15.94 -14.57
CA GLN A 112 -11.01 -16.81 -15.04
C GLN A 112 -9.87 -16.02 -15.70
N ASN A 113 -8.69 -16.61 -15.77
CA ASN A 113 -7.49 -15.97 -16.35
C ASN A 113 -7.49 -15.98 -17.90
N ALA A 114 -8.23 -16.88 -18.53
CA ALA A 114 -8.33 -17.02 -19.98
C ALA A 114 -9.75 -17.45 -20.38
N PHE A 115 -10.13 -17.18 -21.64
CA PHE A 115 -11.36 -17.74 -22.20
C PHE A 115 -11.19 -19.25 -22.41
N ASP A 116 -12.25 -20.02 -22.15
CA ASP A 116 -12.23 -21.46 -22.42
C ASP A 116 -12.13 -21.71 -23.94
N GLU A 117 -11.15 -22.51 -24.35
CA GLU A 117 -10.95 -22.95 -25.73
C GLU A 117 -11.88 -24.12 -26.12
N ALA A 118 -12.62 -24.70 -25.16
CA ALA A 118 -13.52 -25.81 -25.43
C ALA A 118 -14.58 -25.45 -26.47
N THR A 119 -14.44 -26.08 -27.64
CA THR A 119 -15.21 -25.93 -28.89
C THR A 119 -16.67 -26.41 -28.82
N ASN A 120 -17.17 -26.76 -27.64
CA ASN A 120 -18.49 -27.38 -27.47
C ASN A 120 -19.66 -26.37 -27.45
N VAL A 121 -19.40 -25.07 -27.53
CA VAL A 121 -20.46 -24.06 -27.64
C VAL A 121 -20.77 -23.84 -29.11
N ILE A 122 -21.95 -24.31 -29.54
CA ILE A 122 -22.49 -23.99 -30.86
C ILE A 122 -22.61 -22.46 -30.94
N PRO A 123 -21.91 -21.81 -31.88
CA PRO A 123 -21.98 -20.36 -31.99
C PRO A 123 -23.42 -19.95 -32.33
N PRO A 124 -23.93 -18.91 -31.67
CA PRO A 124 -25.31 -18.48 -31.88
C PRO A 124 -25.52 -18.00 -33.34
N PRO A 125 -26.76 -18.08 -33.88
CA PRO A 125 -27.04 -17.81 -35.29
C PRO A 125 -26.99 -16.33 -35.66
N ILE A 126 -26.75 -16.06 -36.95
CA ILE A 126 -26.89 -14.75 -37.59
C ILE A 126 -27.92 -14.93 -38.73
N PRO A 127 -29.08 -14.24 -38.70
CA PRO A 127 -29.52 -13.24 -37.72
C PRO A 127 -29.88 -13.82 -36.33
N TRP A 128 -29.82 -12.99 -35.29
CA TRP A 128 -29.98 -13.35 -33.88
C TRP A 128 -31.33 -13.99 -33.56
N ASP A 129 -32.43 -13.40 -34.04
CA ASP A 129 -33.79 -13.90 -33.84
C ASP A 129 -34.26 -14.79 -35.01
N GLY A 130 -33.35 -15.09 -35.96
CA GLY A 130 -33.62 -15.89 -37.16
C GLY A 130 -34.38 -15.15 -38.27
N THR A 131 -34.81 -13.91 -38.04
CA THR A 131 -35.69 -13.17 -38.96
C THR A 131 -35.33 -11.71 -39.18
N ASP A 132 -34.42 -11.13 -38.38
CA ASP A 132 -33.99 -9.73 -38.46
C ASP A 132 -33.18 -9.46 -39.74
N PRO A 133 -33.74 -8.75 -40.74
CA PRO A 133 -33.06 -8.48 -41.99
C PRO A 133 -31.83 -7.58 -41.81
N ASP A 134 -31.85 -6.71 -40.78
CA ASP A 134 -30.73 -5.83 -40.48
C ASP A 134 -29.59 -6.60 -39.81
N ASP A 135 -29.86 -7.71 -39.13
CA ASP A 135 -28.81 -8.58 -38.59
C ASP A 135 -28.32 -9.61 -39.64
N GLU A 136 -29.17 -10.01 -40.58
CA GLU A 136 -28.83 -11.01 -41.60
C GLU A 136 -27.67 -10.57 -42.50
N GLN A 137 -27.50 -9.26 -42.71
CA GLN A 137 -26.39 -8.70 -43.49
C GLN A 137 -25.00 -9.07 -42.96
N TRP A 138 -24.88 -9.45 -41.68
CA TRP A 138 -23.62 -9.89 -41.05
C TRP A 138 -23.25 -11.34 -41.40
N LYS A 139 -24.11 -12.05 -42.13
CA LYS A 139 -23.84 -13.36 -42.71
C LYS A 139 -23.19 -13.22 -44.10
N ASN A 140 -22.31 -12.24 -44.27
CA ASN A 140 -21.63 -11.94 -45.52
C ASN A 140 -20.31 -12.72 -45.60
N PHE A 141 -19.90 -13.14 -46.81
CA PHE A 141 -18.62 -13.82 -47.05
C PHE A 141 -17.40 -12.93 -46.75
N GLN A 142 -17.58 -11.61 -46.73
CA GLN A 142 -16.55 -10.64 -46.37
C GLN A 142 -16.43 -10.43 -44.85
N SER A 143 -17.34 -11.01 -44.06
CA SER A 143 -17.35 -10.85 -42.62
C SER A 143 -16.34 -11.80 -41.96
N GLU A 144 -15.47 -11.25 -41.13
CA GLU A 144 -14.57 -12.01 -40.27
C GLU A 144 -15.33 -12.37 -38.98
N VAL A 145 -15.43 -13.66 -38.67
CA VAL A 145 -16.19 -14.15 -37.52
C VAL A 145 -15.23 -14.79 -36.51
N ALA A 146 -15.20 -14.25 -35.30
CA ALA A 146 -14.47 -14.77 -34.16
C ALA A 146 -15.45 -15.23 -33.08
N ASN A 147 -15.39 -16.53 -32.74
CA ASN A 147 -16.14 -17.09 -31.61
C ASN A 147 -15.14 -17.63 -30.58
N PHE A 148 -15.27 -17.22 -29.33
CA PHE A 148 -14.36 -17.64 -28.25
C PHE A 148 -15.03 -17.52 -26.88
N GLY A 149 -14.92 -18.53 -26.03
CA GLY A 149 -15.33 -18.48 -24.62
C GLY A 149 -16.71 -17.86 -24.31
N GLY A 150 -17.71 -18.06 -25.18
CA GLY A 150 -19.04 -17.46 -25.04
C GLY A 150 -19.19 -16.05 -25.62
N VAL A 151 -18.25 -15.56 -26.42
CA VAL A 151 -18.30 -14.28 -27.16
C VAL A 151 -18.40 -14.58 -28.66
N GLN A 152 -19.24 -13.80 -29.36
CA GLN A 152 -19.26 -13.75 -30.82
C GLN A 152 -18.97 -12.31 -31.26
N PHE A 153 -17.85 -12.16 -31.96
CA PHE A 153 -17.41 -10.91 -32.58
C PHE A 153 -17.39 -11.10 -34.10
N VAL A 154 -18.00 -10.17 -34.83
CA VAL A 154 -18.03 -10.16 -36.28
C VAL A 154 -17.62 -8.79 -36.76
N SER A 155 -16.70 -8.70 -37.73
CA SER A 155 -16.29 -7.45 -38.36
C SER A 155 -16.45 -7.50 -39.87
N THR A 156 -16.71 -6.35 -40.48
CA THR A 156 -16.70 -6.16 -41.94
C THR A 156 -16.19 -4.76 -42.22
N GLY A 157 -14.91 -4.65 -42.61
CA GLY A 157 -14.20 -3.37 -42.65
C GLY A 157 -14.14 -2.74 -41.26
N VAL A 158 -14.59 -1.48 -41.14
CA VAL A 158 -14.63 -0.75 -39.86
C VAL A 158 -15.89 -1.04 -39.04
N SER A 159 -16.88 -1.74 -39.61
CA SER A 159 -18.13 -2.06 -38.92
C SER A 159 -17.97 -3.33 -38.11
N ALA A 160 -18.55 -3.36 -36.91
CA ALA A 160 -18.53 -4.53 -36.04
C ALA A 160 -19.89 -4.86 -35.41
N ARG A 161 -20.02 -6.14 -35.07
CA ARG A 161 -21.13 -6.75 -34.34
C ARG A 161 -20.56 -7.58 -33.18
N LEU A 162 -21.08 -7.37 -31.98
CA LEU A 162 -20.60 -8.02 -30.75
C LEU A 162 -21.76 -8.54 -29.91
N ARG A 163 -21.63 -9.75 -29.38
CA ARG A 163 -22.50 -10.29 -28.31
C ARG A 163 -21.77 -11.33 -27.47
N TRP A 164 -22.30 -11.63 -26.30
CA TRP A 164 -21.74 -12.60 -25.37
C TRP A 164 -22.82 -13.34 -24.58
N ASP A 165 -22.47 -14.51 -24.05
CA ASP A 165 -23.27 -15.33 -23.15
C ASP A 165 -23.14 -14.81 -21.72
N GLU A 166 -24.23 -14.27 -21.16
CA GLU A 166 -24.25 -13.67 -19.82
C GLU A 166 -23.96 -14.68 -18.70
N ASP A 167 -24.13 -15.98 -18.97
CA ASP A 167 -23.83 -17.05 -18.01
C ASP A 167 -22.34 -17.41 -17.99
N ARG A 168 -21.57 -17.00 -19.00
CA ARG A 168 -20.13 -17.32 -19.14
C ARG A 168 -19.22 -16.10 -19.15
N VAL A 169 -19.75 -14.93 -19.48
CA VAL A 169 -18.96 -13.71 -19.69
C VAL A 169 -19.56 -12.55 -18.90
N LEU A 170 -18.70 -11.83 -18.18
CA LEU A 170 -19.01 -10.60 -17.49
C LEU A 170 -18.45 -9.41 -18.27
N ALA A 171 -19.32 -8.44 -18.57
CA ALA A 171 -18.93 -7.16 -19.15
C ALA A 171 -18.66 -6.15 -18.04
N VAL A 172 -17.38 -5.94 -17.70
CA VAL A 172 -16.96 -5.15 -16.52
C VAL A 172 -16.43 -3.79 -16.94
N ALA A 173 -16.92 -2.73 -16.30
CA ALA A 173 -16.38 -1.38 -16.51
C ALA A 173 -15.00 -1.20 -15.86
N VAL A 174 -13.99 -0.88 -16.67
CA VAL A 174 -12.62 -0.56 -16.23
C VAL A 174 -12.36 0.95 -16.21
N ASP A 175 -13.12 1.72 -16.97
CA ASP A 175 -13.22 3.18 -16.82
C ASP A 175 -14.69 3.61 -16.94
N GLY A 176 -15.06 4.65 -16.19
CA GLY A 176 -16.43 5.14 -16.14
C GLY A 176 -17.33 4.41 -15.13
N GLN A 177 -16.76 3.74 -14.13
CA GLN A 177 -17.53 3.05 -13.08
C GLN A 177 -18.48 4.00 -12.33
N HIS A 178 -18.03 5.19 -11.90
CA HIS A 178 -18.91 6.20 -11.28
C HIS A 178 -20.01 6.69 -12.22
N ARG A 179 -19.75 6.75 -13.53
CA ARG A 179 -20.73 7.14 -14.55
C ARG A 179 -21.82 6.06 -14.70
N LEU A 180 -21.41 4.80 -14.83
CA LEU A 180 -22.33 3.66 -14.88
C LEU A 180 -23.16 3.55 -13.59
N TRP A 181 -22.51 3.74 -12.43
CA TRP A 181 -23.18 3.73 -11.14
C TRP A 181 -24.15 4.90 -10.96
N ALA A 182 -23.81 6.09 -11.46
CA ALA A 182 -24.70 7.25 -11.46
C ALA A 182 -25.95 7.01 -12.30
N LEU A 183 -25.81 6.44 -13.51
CA LEU A 183 -26.95 6.08 -14.35
C LEU A 183 -27.86 5.06 -13.68
N ARG A 184 -27.27 4.06 -13.02
CA ARG A 184 -28.02 3.07 -12.24
C ARG A 184 -28.76 3.71 -11.07
N THR A 185 -28.06 4.50 -10.25
CA THR A 185 -28.63 5.22 -9.10
C THR A 185 -29.76 6.14 -9.57
N PHE A 186 -29.54 6.89 -10.65
CA PHE A 186 -30.55 7.77 -11.24
C PHE A 186 -31.81 7.03 -11.67
N ARG A 187 -31.69 5.80 -12.21
CA ARG A 187 -32.82 4.96 -12.62
C ARG A 187 -33.52 4.30 -11.43
N GLU A 188 -32.76 3.65 -10.55
CA GLU A 188 -33.28 2.69 -9.56
C GLU A 188 -33.69 3.35 -8.24
N ASP A 189 -33.05 4.44 -7.85
CA ASP A 189 -33.34 5.09 -6.57
C ASP A 189 -34.75 5.70 -6.57
N PRO A 190 -35.61 5.36 -5.58
CA PRO A 190 -36.95 5.91 -5.43
C PRO A 190 -36.98 7.44 -5.34
N ARG A 191 -35.90 8.08 -4.84
CA ARG A 191 -35.77 9.54 -4.74
C ARG A 191 -35.70 10.23 -6.10
N PHE A 192 -35.37 9.51 -7.17
CA PHE A 192 -35.11 10.08 -8.50
C PHE A 192 -36.08 9.58 -9.57
N ARG A 193 -36.04 8.29 -9.92
CA ARG A 193 -36.89 7.69 -10.97
C ARG A 193 -37.64 6.44 -10.52
N GLY A 194 -37.20 5.77 -9.45
CA GLY A 194 -37.93 4.65 -8.85
C GLY A 194 -38.12 3.44 -9.76
N GLY A 195 -37.17 3.20 -10.68
CA GLY A 195 -37.10 2.01 -11.52
C GLY A 195 -37.35 2.23 -13.01
N THR A 196 -37.78 3.42 -13.46
CA THR A 196 -38.06 3.66 -14.88
C THR A 196 -37.65 5.05 -15.35
N LEU A 197 -36.81 5.10 -16.40
CA LEU A 197 -36.42 6.33 -17.07
C LEU A 197 -37.59 6.97 -17.83
N ARG A 198 -37.59 8.30 -17.96
CA ARG A 198 -38.59 9.03 -18.75
C ARG A 198 -38.40 8.78 -20.25
N THR A 199 -39.44 9.02 -21.05
CA THR A 199 -39.40 8.81 -22.51
C THR A 199 -38.22 9.51 -23.19
N ILE A 200 -37.92 10.76 -22.80
CA ILE A 200 -36.77 11.52 -23.34
C ILE A 200 -35.41 10.89 -22.94
N GLU A 201 -35.33 10.31 -21.74
CA GLU A 201 -34.11 9.68 -21.21
C GLU A 201 -33.89 8.31 -21.85
N GLN A 202 -34.96 7.58 -22.16
CA GLN A 202 -34.91 6.29 -22.86
C GLN A 202 -34.36 6.39 -24.29
N GLN A 203 -34.46 7.57 -24.92
CA GLN A 203 -33.86 7.83 -26.24
C GLN A 203 -32.35 8.07 -26.18
N THR A 204 -31.79 8.22 -24.98
CA THR A 204 -30.36 8.48 -24.80
C THR A 204 -29.55 7.22 -25.06
N LYS A 205 -28.57 7.33 -25.97
CA LYS A 205 -27.55 6.32 -26.18
C LYS A 205 -26.21 6.85 -25.70
N ILE A 206 -25.49 6.03 -24.94
CA ILE A 206 -24.16 6.36 -24.44
C ILE A 206 -23.09 5.60 -25.24
N PRO A 207 -21.94 6.24 -25.54
CA PRO A 207 -20.83 5.55 -26.17
C PRO A 207 -20.18 4.57 -25.19
N ILE A 208 -19.90 3.35 -25.65
CA ILE A 208 -19.25 2.30 -24.87
C ILE A 208 -18.15 1.66 -25.71
N LEU A 209 -16.96 1.56 -25.13
CA LEU A 209 -15.77 0.99 -25.75
C LEU A 209 -15.49 -0.39 -25.14
N PHE A 210 -15.73 -1.46 -25.89
CA PHE A 210 -15.44 -2.83 -25.48
C PHE A 210 -14.04 -3.23 -25.92
N ILE A 211 -13.20 -3.64 -25.00
CA ILE A 211 -11.85 -4.16 -25.26
C ILE A 211 -11.94 -5.69 -25.39
N LEU A 212 -11.38 -6.23 -26.47
CA LEU A 212 -11.40 -7.66 -26.77
C LEU A 212 -10.02 -8.28 -26.51
N LEU A 213 -9.93 -9.12 -25.48
CA LEU A 213 -8.67 -9.74 -25.04
C LEU A 213 -8.55 -11.19 -25.51
N HIS A 214 -8.66 -11.41 -26.83
CA HIS A 214 -8.54 -12.74 -27.43
C HIS A 214 -7.85 -12.71 -28.81
N PRO A 215 -6.90 -13.62 -29.11
CA PRO A 215 -6.17 -13.63 -30.38
C PRO A 215 -7.06 -13.68 -31.62
N SER A 216 -8.16 -14.45 -31.58
CA SER A 216 -9.13 -14.52 -32.69
C SER A 216 -9.84 -13.20 -32.98
N ALA A 217 -9.86 -12.26 -32.03
CA ALA A 217 -10.40 -10.91 -32.24
C ALA A 217 -9.31 -9.91 -32.69
N GLY A 218 -8.07 -10.37 -32.91
CA GLY A 218 -6.93 -9.53 -33.31
C GLY A 218 -6.01 -9.08 -32.18
N PHE A 219 -6.21 -9.59 -30.95
CA PHE A 219 -5.35 -9.25 -29.81
C PHE A 219 -3.94 -9.86 -29.96
N LYS A 220 -2.90 -9.05 -29.76
CA LYS A 220 -1.49 -9.48 -29.75
C LYS A 220 -0.74 -8.76 -28.63
N ASN A 221 0.14 -9.47 -27.93
CA ASN A 221 1.06 -8.87 -26.98
C ASN A 221 2.39 -9.64 -26.92
N LEU A 222 3.34 -9.27 -27.78
CA LEU A 222 4.65 -9.94 -27.91
C LEU A 222 5.71 -9.44 -26.89
N GLN A 223 5.40 -8.45 -26.06
CA GLN A 223 6.38 -7.78 -25.19
C GLN A 223 6.64 -8.50 -23.85
N SER A 224 5.95 -9.59 -23.56
CA SER A 224 6.16 -10.39 -22.34
C SER A 224 5.99 -11.87 -22.68
N ALA A 225 7.03 -12.65 -22.43
CA ALA A 225 7.08 -14.09 -22.65
C ALA A 225 6.49 -14.91 -21.48
N SER A 226 5.78 -14.24 -20.54
CA SER A 226 5.19 -14.84 -19.34
C SER A 226 3.66 -14.88 -19.44
N ASP A 227 3.03 -15.95 -18.93
CA ASP A 227 1.58 -16.22 -18.93
C ASP A 227 0.71 -14.96 -18.72
N TYR A 228 0.13 -14.43 -19.80
CA TYR A 228 -0.83 -13.34 -19.71
C TYR A 228 -2.18 -13.84 -19.20
N SER A 229 -2.72 -13.18 -18.18
CA SER A 229 -4.12 -13.34 -17.78
C SER A 229 -4.95 -12.14 -18.23
N ILE A 230 -6.17 -12.41 -18.72
CA ILE A 230 -7.20 -11.40 -19.01
C ILE A 230 -7.40 -10.48 -17.80
N ARG A 231 -7.39 -11.06 -16.60
CA ARG A 231 -7.44 -10.35 -15.33
C ARG A 231 -6.28 -9.37 -15.18
N GLY A 232 -5.05 -9.78 -15.51
CA GLY A 232 -3.85 -8.94 -15.51
C GLY A 232 -4.00 -7.71 -16.39
N ILE A 233 -4.37 -7.90 -17.67
CA ILE A 233 -4.49 -6.82 -18.66
C ILE A 233 -5.60 -5.84 -18.29
N ALA A 234 -6.76 -6.34 -17.83
CA ALA A 234 -7.86 -5.47 -17.41
C ALA A 234 -7.45 -4.54 -16.25
N ARG A 235 -6.55 -4.99 -15.38
CA ARG A 235 -6.02 -4.17 -14.28
C ARG A 235 -5.04 -3.12 -14.75
N GLU A 236 -4.16 -3.45 -15.69
CA GLU A 236 -3.23 -2.49 -16.29
C GLU A 236 -4.03 -1.35 -16.92
N LEU A 237 -5.02 -1.70 -17.75
CA LEU A 237 -5.93 -0.73 -18.37
C LEU A 237 -6.67 0.12 -17.33
N PHE A 238 -7.21 -0.49 -16.28
CA PHE A 238 -7.85 0.25 -15.18
C PHE A 238 -6.88 1.25 -14.53
N THR A 239 -5.66 0.83 -14.25
CA THR A 239 -4.66 1.65 -13.55
C THR A 239 -4.22 2.81 -14.41
N ASP A 240 -3.92 2.56 -15.69
CA ASP A 240 -3.40 3.57 -16.61
C ASP A 240 -4.47 4.61 -17.00
N LEU A 241 -5.73 4.18 -17.18
CA LEU A 241 -6.83 5.10 -17.45
C LEU A 241 -7.13 6.00 -16.25
N ASN A 242 -7.07 5.48 -15.02
CA ASN A 242 -7.35 6.26 -13.82
C ASN A 242 -6.15 7.11 -13.35
N LYS A 243 -4.89 6.72 -13.62
CA LYS A 243 -3.71 7.55 -13.32
C LYS A 243 -3.76 8.92 -14.00
N ASN A 244 -4.32 8.99 -15.21
CA ASN A 244 -4.42 10.21 -16.01
C ASN A 244 -5.69 11.03 -15.72
N ALA A 245 -6.73 10.42 -15.15
CA ALA A 245 -8.02 11.05 -14.86
C ALA A 245 -8.33 11.03 -13.36
N LYS A 246 -7.83 12.05 -12.64
CA LYS A 246 -7.91 12.25 -11.18
C LYS A 246 -7.08 11.22 -10.39
N THR A 247 -6.18 11.72 -9.54
CA THR A 247 -5.23 10.92 -8.76
C THR A 247 -5.91 9.78 -8.03
N VAL A 248 -5.54 8.55 -8.41
CA VAL A 248 -5.81 7.33 -7.65
C VAL A 248 -5.23 7.51 -6.23
N ASP A 249 -6.00 7.18 -5.20
CA ASP A 249 -5.54 7.17 -3.81
C ASP A 249 -4.21 6.39 -3.69
N LYS A 250 -3.25 6.85 -2.87
CA LYS A 250 -1.94 6.21 -2.71
C LYS A 250 -2.04 4.74 -2.29
N ALA A 251 -3.00 4.37 -1.44
CA ALA A 251 -3.20 2.98 -1.06
C ALA A 251 -3.61 2.10 -2.26
N ARG A 252 -4.43 2.63 -3.16
CA ARG A 252 -4.81 1.97 -4.43
C ARG A 252 -3.61 1.82 -5.36
N GLU A 253 -2.78 2.86 -5.48
CA GLU A 253 -1.56 2.82 -6.28
C GLU A 253 -0.61 1.70 -5.81
N LEU A 254 -0.38 1.58 -4.50
CA LEU A 254 0.52 0.57 -3.91
C LEU A 254 0.10 -0.88 -4.17
N ILE A 255 -1.13 -1.10 -4.60
CA ILE A 255 -1.70 -2.43 -4.83
C ILE A 255 -1.75 -2.78 -6.30
N LEU A 256 -2.09 -1.79 -7.11
CA LEU A 256 -2.35 -1.96 -8.53
C LEU A 256 -1.09 -1.72 -9.37
N ASP A 257 -0.18 -0.86 -8.91
CA ASP A 257 1.02 -0.52 -9.66
C ASP A 257 2.05 -1.67 -9.56
N ASP A 258 2.12 -2.47 -10.61
CA ASP A 258 3.12 -3.52 -10.79
C ASP A 258 4.44 -2.97 -11.40
N LYS A 259 4.51 -1.66 -11.74
CA LYS A 259 5.72 -0.99 -12.27
C LYS A 259 6.46 -0.18 -11.20
N SER A 260 5.85 0.05 -10.04
CA SER A 260 6.46 0.75 -8.91
C SER A 260 7.25 -0.22 -8.03
N ILE A 261 8.57 0.01 -7.89
CA ILE A 261 9.43 -0.77 -7.00
C ILE A 261 8.93 -0.72 -5.55
N SER A 262 8.52 0.45 -5.06
CA SER A 262 8.03 0.60 -3.69
C SER A 262 6.75 -0.21 -3.47
N ALA A 263 5.81 -0.15 -4.41
CA ALA A 263 4.57 -0.94 -4.36
C ALA A 263 4.85 -2.45 -4.33
N GLN A 264 5.80 -2.91 -5.15
CA GLN A 264 6.21 -4.32 -5.15
C GLN A 264 6.88 -4.72 -3.83
N CYS A 265 7.80 -3.92 -3.30
CA CYS A 265 8.41 -4.15 -2.00
C CYS A 265 7.37 -4.23 -0.88
N VAL A 266 6.39 -3.30 -0.83
CA VAL A 266 5.29 -3.34 0.15
C VAL A 266 4.54 -4.67 0.09
N ARG A 267 4.18 -5.12 -1.12
CA ARG A 267 3.44 -6.37 -1.31
C ARG A 267 4.22 -7.60 -0.82
N THR A 268 5.55 -7.59 -0.87
CA THR A 268 6.35 -8.71 -0.32
C THR A 268 6.32 -8.82 1.22
N LEU A 269 5.92 -7.75 1.93
CA LEU A 269 5.79 -7.76 3.39
C LEU A 269 4.44 -8.30 3.88
N LEU A 270 3.47 -8.51 2.97
CA LEU A 270 2.08 -8.81 3.28
C LEU A 270 1.68 -10.21 2.80
N THR A 271 0.68 -10.82 3.44
CA THR A 271 -0.01 -11.99 2.89
C THR A 271 -0.71 -11.66 1.56
N GLU A 272 -0.90 -12.66 0.71
CA GLU A 272 -1.42 -12.43 -0.65
C GLU A 272 -2.92 -12.11 -0.65
N SER A 273 -3.63 -12.62 0.36
CA SER A 273 -5.07 -12.48 0.52
C SER A 273 -5.50 -12.09 1.94
N THR A 274 -6.70 -11.56 2.05
CA THR A 274 -7.40 -11.43 3.33
C THR A 274 -7.88 -12.80 3.77
N GLY A 275 -7.75 -13.13 5.06
CA GLY A 275 -8.11 -14.46 5.55
C GLY A 275 -7.00 -15.50 5.39
N GLU A 276 -5.75 -15.03 5.39
CA GLU A 276 -4.52 -15.83 5.32
C GLU A 276 -3.58 -15.31 6.42
N ASP A 277 -3.07 -16.23 7.24
CA ASP A 277 -1.97 -15.95 8.19
C ASP A 277 -0.67 -16.59 7.71
N ALA A 278 0.45 -15.92 7.97
CA ALA A 278 1.78 -16.43 7.70
C ALA A 278 2.74 -16.01 8.81
N LYS A 279 3.73 -16.86 9.08
CA LYS A 279 4.73 -16.57 10.11
C LYS A 279 5.73 -15.50 9.69
N ASP A 280 5.96 -15.34 8.39
CA ASP A 280 6.97 -14.47 7.79
C ASP A 280 6.36 -13.32 6.98
N LYS A 281 5.09 -12.98 7.21
CA LYS A 281 4.40 -11.85 6.55
C LYS A 281 3.41 -11.20 7.50
N LEU A 282 3.10 -9.93 7.25
CA LEU A 282 2.02 -9.24 7.96
C LEU A 282 0.66 -9.70 7.40
N PRO A 283 -0.29 -10.09 8.26
CA PRO A 283 -1.63 -10.44 7.81
C PRO A 283 -2.35 -9.23 7.22
N LEU A 284 -2.80 -9.35 5.98
CA LEU A 284 -3.46 -8.26 5.28
C LEU A 284 -4.76 -7.80 5.98
N SER A 285 -5.45 -8.70 6.68
CA SER A 285 -6.65 -8.38 7.47
C SER A 285 -6.40 -7.41 8.63
N LEU A 286 -5.14 -7.27 9.09
CA LEU A 286 -4.74 -6.33 10.14
C LEU A 286 -4.05 -5.08 9.59
N VAL A 287 -3.95 -4.93 8.27
CA VAL A 287 -3.34 -3.76 7.63
C VAL A 287 -4.44 -2.87 7.06
N ARG A 288 -4.37 -1.57 7.33
CA ARG A 288 -5.28 -0.59 6.74
C ARG A 288 -4.93 -0.40 5.28
N TRP A 289 -5.81 -0.90 4.42
CA TRP A 289 -5.69 -0.76 2.98
C TRP A 289 -6.79 0.14 2.40
N GLN A 290 -7.97 0.24 3.01
CA GLN A 290 -9.15 0.89 2.42
C GLN A 290 -9.00 2.39 2.02
N ASP A 291 -8.02 3.12 2.54
CA ASP A 291 -7.84 4.55 2.30
C ASP A 291 -6.37 5.00 2.33
N ASP A 292 -6.12 6.26 1.93
CA ASP A 292 -4.80 6.93 1.89
C ASP A 292 -4.19 7.23 3.26
N SER A 293 -4.84 6.86 4.37
CA SER A 293 -4.35 7.24 5.69
C SER A 293 -3.12 6.42 6.09
N ASN A 294 -2.01 7.11 6.28
CA ASN A 294 -0.81 6.54 6.92
C ASN A 294 -0.96 6.30 8.43
N ARG A 295 -2.07 6.75 9.05
CA ARG A 295 -2.33 6.52 10.48
C ARG A 295 -2.95 5.15 10.69
N PHE A 296 -2.29 4.38 11.56
CA PHE A 296 -2.72 3.07 12.01
C PHE A 296 -2.82 2.99 13.53
N ASP A 297 -2.70 4.11 14.26
CA ASP A 297 -2.69 4.15 15.72
C ASP A 297 -4.09 4.08 16.35
N SER A 298 -5.13 3.95 15.53
CA SER A 298 -6.53 3.77 15.90
C SER A 298 -7.10 2.50 15.28
N SER A 299 -8.23 2.04 15.82
CA SER A 299 -8.89 0.79 15.43
C SER A 299 -7.99 -0.45 15.61
N TYR A 300 -8.34 -1.53 14.94
CA TYR A 300 -7.69 -2.84 15.03
C TYR A 300 -6.40 -2.98 14.21
N TYR A 301 -6.00 -1.96 13.45
CA TYR A 301 -4.89 -2.07 12.51
C TYR A 301 -3.54 -2.18 13.21
N LEU A 302 -2.68 -3.07 12.71
CA LEU A 302 -1.26 -3.16 13.07
C LEU A 302 -0.41 -2.20 12.24
N ASN A 303 -0.79 -1.97 10.99
CA ASN A 303 -0.12 -1.04 10.08
C ASN A 303 -1.10 -0.48 9.03
N SER A 304 -0.62 0.36 8.12
CA SER A 304 -1.33 0.78 6.91
C SER A 304 -0.44 0.65 5.68
N LEU A 305 -1.01 0.45 4.50
CA LEU A 305 -0.21 0.34 3.26
C LEU A 305 0.61 1.59 3.00
N VAL A 306 0.00 2.76 3.17
CA VAL A 306 0.69 4.04 2.97
C VAL A 306 1.82 4.21 3.99
N HIS A 307 1.67 3.70 5.21
CA HIS A 307 2.77 3.74 6.16
C HIS A 307 3.88 2.75 5.85
N LEU A 308 3.57 1.52 5.42
CA LEU A 308 4.59 0.57 4.96
C LEU A 308 5.41 1.12 3.80
N ASP A 309 4.78 1.83 2.86
CA ASP A 309 5.47 2.55 1.77
C ASP A 309 6.45 3.61 2.31
N LEU A 310 6.06 4.34 3.36
CA LEU A 310 6.95 5.29 4.04
C LEU A 310 8.11 4.60 4.77
N LEU A 311 7.90 3.40 5.33
CA LEU A 311 8.97 2.61 5.95
C LEU A 311 9.96 2.12 4.89
N ILE A 312 9.46 1.61 3.77
CA ILE A 312 10.29 1.15 2.64
C ILE A 312 11.06 2.30 2.03
N SER A 313 10.41 3.44 1.81
CA SER A 313 11.09 4.65 1.32
C SER A 313 12.23 5.09 2.25
N ALA A 314 12.03 5.00 3.57
CA ALA A 314 13.07 5.32 4.55
C ALA A 314 14.19 4.28 4.63
N ALA A 315 13.88 3.01 4.38
CA ALA A 315 14.84 1.91 4.36
C ALA A 315 15.70 1.93 3.09
N LEU A 316 15.07 2.09 1.92
CA LEU A 316 15.75 2.09 0.62
C LEU A 316 16.51 3.40 0.37
N ASP A 317 15.90 4.55 0.73
CA ASP A 317 16.51 5.88 0.58
C ASP A 317 17.04 6.15 -0.84
N LEU A 318 16.26 5.68 -1.82
CA LEU A 318 16.55 5.88 -3.23
C LEU A 318 16.50 7.37 -3.58
N LYS A 319 17.32 7.77 -4.55
CA LYS A 319 17.46 9.17 -4.97
C LYS A 319 16.90 9.36 -6.39
N PRO A 320 15.56 9.31 -6.59
CA PRO A 320 15.00 9.49 -7.91
C PRO A 320 15.40 10.85 -8.51
N PRO A 321 15.70 10.92 -9.82
CA PRO A 321 16.17 12.15 -10.45
C PRO A 321 15.05 13.19 -10.43
N ARG A 322 15.39 14.45 -10.11
CA ARG A 322 14.42 15.56 -10.24
C ARG A 322 14.19 15.90 -11.70
N ASP A 323 15.26 15.80 -12.49
CA ASP A 323 15.22 15.87 -13.93
C ASP A 323 15.65 14.51 -14.52
N PRO A 324 14.70 13.71 -15.07
CA PRO A 324 15.00 12.40 -15.64
C PRO A 324 15.79 12.47 -16.95
N MET A 325 16.09 13.67 -17.46
CA MET A 325 16.96 13.92 -18.60
C MET A 325 18.37 14.38 -18.18
N GLU A 326 18.62 14.59 -16.88
CA GLU A 326 19.93 15.02 -16.39
C GLU A 326 20.78 13.80 -16.02
N LYS A 327 21.84 13.56 -16.79
CA LYS A 327 22.66 12.35 -16.73
C LYS A 327 23.21 12.06 -15.34
N LYS A 328 23.72 13.08 -14.63
CA LYS A 328 24.31 12.86 -13.31
C LYS A 328 23.27 12.40 -12.30
N GLN A 329 22.11 13.06 -12.26
CA GLN A 329 21.00 12.66 -11.38
C GLN A 329 20.48 11.24 -11.69
N VAL A 330 20.43 10.85 -12.96
CA VAL A 330 20.04 9.48 -13.33
C VAL A 330 21.10 8.46 -12.85
N LEU A 331 22.38 8.74 -13.03
CA LEU A 331 23.45 7.86 -12.54
C LEU A 331 23.47 7.77 -11.01
N ASP A 332 23.28 8.89 -10.30
CA ASP A 332 23.14 8.91 -8.82
C ASP A 332 21.93 8.07 -8.36
N PHE A 333 20.84 8.07 -9.14
CA PHE A 333 19.68 7.24 -8.87
C PHE A 333 19.98 5.75 -9.08
N ILE A 334 20.61 5.39 -10.20
CA ILE A 334 21.02 4.01 -10.50
C ILE A 334 21.99 3.50 -9.44
N GLU A 335 22.98 4.30 -9.03
CA GLU A 335 23.91 3.94 -7.96
C GLU A 335 23.17 3.70 -6.63
N SER A 336 22.16 4.52 -6.30
CA SER A 336 21.34 4.30 -5.11
C SER A 336 20.52 3.01 -5.20
N ILE A 337 20.05 2.64 -6.39
CA ILE A 337 19.34 1.37 -6.63
C ILE A 337 20.29 0.20 -6.46
N ASP A 338 21.44 0.21 -7.13
CA ASP A 338 22.42 -0.87 -7.07
C ASP A 338 22.94 -1.07 -5.65
N SER A 339 23.22 0.03 -4.94
CA SER A 339 23.69 -0.04 -3.56
C SER A 339 22.66 -0.66 -2.62
N ALA A 340 21.37 -0.34 -2.81
CA ALA A 340 20.30 -0.85 -1.95
C ALA A 340 19.84 -2.26 -2.36
N LEU A 341 19.62 -2.47 -3.65
CA LEU A 341 18.88 -3.60 -4.22
C LEU A 341 19.75 -4.57 -5.02
N GLY A 342 21.07 -4.38 -5.06
CA GLY A 342 22.00 -5.41 -5.54
C GLY A 342 22.07 -6.61 -4.58
N THR A 343 22.51 -7.77 -5.09
CA THR A 343 22.67 -9.01 -4.29
C THR A 343 24.08 -9.55 -4.39
N SER A 344 24.69 -9.97 -3.27
CA SER A 344 25.98 -10.70 -3.26
C SER A 344 27.09 -10.06 -4.09
N ASP A 345 27.28 -8.74 -3.92
CA ASP A 345 28.22 -7.89 -4.68
C ASP A 345 27.88 -7.68 -6.17
N GLU A 346 26.73 -8.18 -6.65
CA GLU A 346 26.21 -7.91 -7.99
C GLU A 346 25.24 -6.73 -8.00
N LYS A 347 25.36 -5.87 -9.03
CA LYS A 347 24.41 -4.80 -9.34
C LYS A 347 23.07 -5.37 -9.80
N VAL A 348 22.03 -4.53 -9.82
CA VAL A 348 20.73 -4.92 -10.39
C VAL A 348 20.91 -5.13 -11.90
N GLN A 349 20.56 -6.32 -12.38
CA GLN A 349 20.83 -6.75 -13.75
C GLN A 349 19.70 -7.58 -14.36
N TYR A 350 19.62 -7.55 -15.68
CA TYR A 350 18.73 -8.38 -16.48
C TYR A 350 19.52 -8.96 -17.65
N GLU A 351 19.49 -10.28 -17.83
CA GLU A 351 20.23 -11.00 -18.88
C GLU A 351 21.74 -10.66 -18.92
N GLY A 352 22.35 -10.41 -17.75
CA GLY A 352 23.77 -10.08 -17.60
C GLY A 352 24.13 -8.62 -17.89
N ARG A 353 23.14 -7.77 -18.15
CA ARG A 353 23.32 -6.33 -18.37
C ARG A 353 22.84 -5.54 -17.16
N THR A 354 23.65 -4.62 -16.66
CA THR A 354 23.35 -3.75 -15.51
C THR A 354 22.40 -2.60 -15.88
N LEU A 355 21.80 -1.95 -14.87
CA LEU A 355 20.98 -0.75 -15.08
C LEU A 355 21.77 0.42 -15.72
N GLU A 356 23.05 0.55 -15.38
CA GLU A 356 23.93 1.60 -15.91
C GLU A 356 24.19 1.38 -17.41
N GLU A 357 24.55 0.14 -17.79
CA GLU A 357 24.71 -0.24 -19.20
C GLU A 357 23.39 -0.09 -19.97
N TYR A 358 22.26 -0.47 -19.34
CA TYR A 358 20.93 -0.27 -19.90
C TYR A 358 20.64 1.20 -20.24
N TYR A 359 20.88 2.08 -19.27
CA TYR A 359 20.68 3.50 -19.45
C TYR A 359 21.59 4.09 -20.53
N ILE A 360 22.86 3.71 -20.58
CA ILE A 360 23.81 4.26 -21.54
C ILE A 360 23.44 3.87 -22.98
N GLU A 361 23.08 2.61 -23.26
CA GLU A 361 22.84 2.21 -24.66
C GLU A 361 21.40 2.47 -25.14
N ASP A 362 20.39 2.48 -24.25
CA ASP A 362 18.98 2.64 -24.66
C ASP A 362 18.41 4.05 -24.43
N TYR A 363 19.03 4.86 -23.55
CA TYR A 363 18.51 6.18 -23.18
C TYR A 363 19.44 7.33 -23.59
N CYS A 364 20.67 7.04 -24.02
CA CYS A 364 21.61 8.06 -24.50
C CYS A 364 21.91 7.89 -26.00
N ASP A 365 22.33 8.99 -26.64
CA ASP A 365 22.90 8.96 -27.99
C ASP A 365 24.37 8.48 -28.00
N GLU A 366 24.98 8.43 -29.20
CA GLU A 366 26.39 8.03 -29.39
C GLU A 366 27.38 8.93 -28.63
N ASP A 367 27.01 10.19 -28.35
CA ASP A 367 27.79 11.15 -27.57
C ASP A 367 27.54 11.01 -26.05
N GLY A 368 26.64 10.09 -25.65
CA GLY A 368 26.28 9.82 -24.27
C GLY A 368 25.35 10.87 -23.66
N ASN A 369 24.64 11.65 -24.47
CA ASN A 369 23.62 12.61 -24.03
C ASN A 369 22.25 11.93 -23.92
N PRO A 370 21.47 12.19 -22.86
CA PRO A 370 20.16 11.56 -22.69
C PRO A 370 19.17 12.04 -23.76
N VAL A 371 18.54 11.10 -24.47
CA VAL A 371 17.50 11.34 -25.47
C VAL A 371 16.11 10.87 -25.01
N THR A 372 16.06 10.00 -24.00
CA THR A 372 14.84 9.46 -23.41
C THR A 372 14.85 9.67 -21.89
N PRO A 373 13.73 10.04 -21.25
CA PRO A 373 13.71 10.27 -19.80
C PRO A 373 13.76 8.95 -19.02
N PHE A 374 14.71 8.85 -18.09
CA PHE A 374 14.82 7.73 -17.14
C PHE A 374 14.23 8.11 -15.79
N SER A 375 12.94 7.82 -15.59
CA SER A 375 12.19 8.24 -14.39
C SER A 375 11.96 7.12 -13.38
N ARG A 376 12.14 5.86 -13.76
CA ARG A 376 11.87 4.68 -12.93
C ARG A 376 12.68 3.48 -13.39
N ILE A 377 12.75 2.46 -12.54
CA ILE A 377 13.36 1.17 -12.88
C ILE A 377 12.55 0.51 -14.03
N PRO A 378 13.20 0.05 -15.11
CA PRO A 378 12.55 -0.65 -16.20
C PRO A 378 11.98 -2.01 -15.76
N GLU A 379 10.90 -2.47 -16.40
CA GLU A 379 10.11 -3.63 -15.95
C GLU A 379 10.92 -4.93 -15.86
N ASN A 380 11.79 -5.16 -16.84
CA ASN A 380 12.69 -6.32 -16.89
C ASN A 380 13.70 -6.34 -15.73
N TYR A 381 14.05 -5.19 -15.16
CA TYR A 381 14.97 -5.09 -14.01
C TYR A 381 14.25 -5.17 -12.65
N LEU A 382 12.92 -5.02 -12.60
CA LEU A 382 12.16 -5.02 -11.35
C LEU A 382 12.30 -6.36 -10.62
N GLY A 383 12.33 -7.49 -11.33
CA GLY A 383 12.50 -8.81 -10.73
C GLY A 383 13.80 -8.92 -9.91
N SER A 384 14.93 -8.54 -10.52
CA SER A 384 16.24 -8.51 -9.84
C SER A 384 16.23 -7.56 -8.63
N ALA A 385 15.69 -6.35 -8.80
CA ALA A 385 15.61 -5.35 -7.73
C ALA A 385 14.77 -5.86 -6.53
N ILE A 386 13.69 -6.60 -6.78
CA ILE A 386 12.83 -7.17 -5.73
C ILE A 386 13.53 -8.31 -4.98
N GLU A 387 14.30 -9.14 -5.68
CA GLU A 387 15.12 -10.16 -5.01
C GLU A 387 16.17 -9.50 -4.09
N GLY A 388 16.80 -8.41 -4.54
CA GLY A 388 17.61 -7.55 -3.69
C GLY A 388 16.90 -7.10 -2.42
N PHE A 389 15.68 -6.58 -2.55
CA PHE A 389 14.87 -6.19 -1.40
C PHE A 389 14.60 -7.38 -0.45
N LYS A 390 14.26 -8.55 -1.00
CA LYS A 390 13.97 -9.76 -0.23
C LYS A 390 15.18 -10.27 0.56
N VAL A 391 16.39 -10.04 0.05
CA VAL A 391 17.64 -10.43 0.71
C VAL A 391 18.07 -9.37 1.73
N ASN A 392 18.13 -8.10 1.32
CA ASN A 392 18.79 -7.04 2.08
C ASN A 392 17.90 -6.39 3.15
N PHE A 393 16.59 -6.34 2.93
CA PHE A 393 15.67 -5.54 3.74
C PHE A 393 14.55 -6.34 4.38
N ARG A 394 13.87 -7.19 3.60
CA ARG A 394 12.69 -7.95 4.04
C ARG A 394 12.91 -8.72 5.35
N PRO A 395 14.03 -9.44 5.58
CA PRO A 395 14.16 -10.30 6.77
C PRO A 395 14.13 -9.51 8.07
N TRP A 396 14.94 -8.46 8.19
CA TRP A 396 15.02 -7.68 9.42
C TRP A 396 13.85 -6.70 9.56
N LEU A 397 13.31 -6.18 8.46
CA LEU A 397 12.10 -5.35 8.50
C LEU A 397 10.91 -6.13 9.05
N LEU A 398 10.67 -7.34 8.54
CA LEU A 398 9.60 -8.19 9.06
C LEU A 398 9.85 -8.59 10.50
N LYS A 399 11.10 -8.86 10.88
CA LYS A 399 11.43 -9.14 12.28
C LYS A 399 11.02 -7.99 13.20
N LEU A 400 11.33 -6.74 12.83
CA LEU A 400 10.88 -5.57 13.58
C LEU A 400 9.35 -5.45 13.63
N LEU A 401 8.66 -5.74 12.53
CA LEU A 401 7.21 -5.58 12.41
C LEU A 401 6.40 -6.74 13.02
N LEU A 402 7.01 -7.91 13.23
CA LEU A 402 6.37 -9.11 13.74
C LEU A 402 6.79 -9.46 15.18
N GLU A 403 8.06 -9.23 15.54
CA GLU A 403 8.64 -9.72 16.80
C GLU A 403 8.79 -8.66 17.89
N PHE A 404 8.82 -7.36 17.54
CA PHE A 404 8.82 -6.30 18.54
C PHE A 404 7.58 -6.47 19.44
N LYS A 405 7.79 -6.59 20.75
CA LYS A 405 6.80 -7.06 21.72
C LYS A 405 5.39 -6.47 21.60
N PRO A 406 5.18 -5.15 21.46
CA PRO A 406 3.83 -4.62 21.28
C PRO A 406 3.13 -5.17 20.02
N TYR A 407 3.84 -5.36 18.91
CA TYR A 407 3.29 -5.93 17.68
C TYR A 407 3.07 -7.44 17.83
N ARG A 408 4.03 -8.15 18.42
CA ARG A 408 3.91 -9.58 18.74
C ARG A 408 2.69 -9.86 19.62
N ASN A 409 2.46 -9.04 20.64
CA ASN A 409 1.31 -9.17 21.55
C ASN A 409 -0.03 -8.98 20.81
N LEU A 410 -0.11 -7.98 19.92
CA LEU A 410 -1.29 -7.74 19.09
C LEU A 410 -1.54 -8.91 18.13
N LEU A 411 -0.50 -9.40 17.46
CA LEU A 411 -0.58 -10.55 16.55
C LEU A 411 -0.97 -11.83 17.30
N GLN A 412 -0.42 -12.05 18.50
CA GLN A 412 -0.80 -13.18 19.35
C GLN A 412 -2.28 -13.12 19.72
N TYR A 413 -2.77 -11.97 20.18
CA TYR A 413 -4.20 -11.76 20.44
C TYR A 413 -5.06 -12.03 19.22
N ALA A 414 -4.64 -11.56 18.05
CA ALA A 414 -5.34 -11.78 16.80
C ALA A 414 -5.41 -13.26 16.41
N ARG A 415 -4.35 -14.03 16.64
CA ARG A 415 -4.30 -15.47 16.38
C ARG A 415 -5.11 -16.28 17.39
N GLU A 416 -5.03 -15.93 18.68
CA GLU A 416 -5.77 -16.60 19.76
C GLU A 416 -7.29 -16.45 19.61
N HIS A 417 -7.74 -15.35 19.01
CA HIS A 417 -9.16 -15.07 18.75
C HIS A 417 -9.57 -15.24 17.29
N ASP A 418 -8.74 -15.86 16.45
CA ASP A 418 -9.02 -16.10 15.03
C ASP A 418 -9.50 -14.84 14.26
N LEU A 419 -8.85 -13.71 14.54
CA LEU A 419 -9.20 -12.42 13.91
C LEU A 419 -8.64 -12.29 12.50
N ILE A 420 -7.70 -13.15 12.11
CA ILE A 420 -7.04 -13.09 10.82
C ILE A 420 -7.86 -13.85 9.76
N GLU A 421 -8.19 -15.12 10.05
CA GLU A 421 -8.85 -16.04 9.11
C GLU A 421 -10.35 -16.20 9.38
N GLY A 422 -10.78 -15.97 10.62
CA GLY A 422 -12.16 -16.09 11.05
C GLY A 422 -13.07 -14.89 10.72
N THR A 423 -14.24 -14.89 11.37
CA THR A 423 -15.35 -13.96 11.13
C THR A 423 -14.93 -12.49 11.11
N PHE A 424 -14.08 -12.09 12.05
CA PHE A 424 -13.60 -10.71 12.13
C PHE A 424 -12.85 -10.32 10.86
N GLY A 425 -11.84 -11.10 10.44
CA GLY A 425 -11.03 -10.85 9.26
C GLY A 425 -11.88 -10.82 7.99
N SER A 426 -12.76 -11.81 7.83
CA SER A 426 -13.70 -11.90 6.71
C SER A 426 -14.65 -10.72 6.64
N TYR A 427 -15.18 -10.27 7.79
CA TYR A 427 -16.03 -9.08 7.86
C TYR A 427 -15.23 -7.82 7.51
N GLN A 428 -14.01 -7.67 8.05
CA GLN A 428 -13.17 -6.50 7.81
C GLN A 428 -12.68 -6.39 6.36
N ALA A 429 -12.60 -7.51 5.65
CA ALA A 429 -12.27 -7.57 4.23
C ALA A 429 -13.37 -7.00 3.31
N GLN A 430 -14.61 -6.84 3.81
CA GLN A 430 -15.74 -6.41 2.98
C GLN A 430 -15.75 -4.89 2.72
N THR A 431 -16.44 -4.47 1.65
CA THR A 431 -16.72 -3.04 1.41
C THR A 431 -17.61 -2.47 2.52
N SER A 432 -17.59 -1.15 2.71
CA SER A 432 -18.43 -0.47 3.72
C SER A 432 -19.92 -0.84 3.61
N LYS A 433 -20.41 -1.01 2.39
CA LYS A 433 -21.79 -1.44 2.10
C LYS A 433 -22.05 -2.89 2.50
N HIS A 434 -21.16 -3.81 2.10
CA HIS A 434 -21.28 -5.22 2.46
C HIS A 434 -21.14 -5.43 3.98
N LYS A 435 -20.30 -4.66 4.66
CA LYS A 435 -20.28 -4.60 6.13
C LYS A 435 -21.62 -4.19 6.71
N GLY A 436 -22.31 -3.21 6.12
CA GLY A 436 -23.66 -2.81 6.54
C GLY A 436 -24.66 -3.96 6.41
N ILE A 437 -24.72 -4.58 5.23
CA ILE A 437 -25.65 -5.68 4.93
C ILE A 437 -25.40 -6.90 5.82
N ILE A 438 -24.15 -7.35 5.93
CA ILE A 438 -23.78 -8.51 6.77
C ILE A 438 -24.15 -8.23 8.23
N ARG A 439 -23.85 -7.03 8.72
CA ARG A 439 -24.18 -6.65 10.09
C ARG A 439 -25.67 -6.69 10.36
N GLU A 440 -26.50 -6.16 9.47
CA GLU A 440 -27.97 -6.20 9.60
C GLU A 440 -28.49 -7.64 9.58
N GLN A 441 -27.97 -8.47 8.65
CA GLN A 441 -28.36 -9.87 8.52
C GLN A 441 -27.98 -10.71 9.74
N GLU A 442 -26.76 -10.55 10.26
CA GLU A 442 -26.29 -11.30 11.41
C GLU A 442 -26.92 -10.80 12.72
N ILE A 443 -27.12 -9.48 12.90
CA ILE A 443 -27.85 -8.93 14.06
C ILE A 443 -29.30 -9.44 14.10
N ALA A 444 -29.94 -9.62 12.94
CA ALA A 444 -31.29 -10.18 12.87
C ALA A 444 -31.36 -11.65 13.35
N LYS A 445 -30.25 -12.39 13.27
CA LYS A 445 -30.13 -13.77 13.76
C LYS A 445 -29.67 -13.82 15.22
N ASP A 446 -28.69 -13.01 15.58
CA ASP A 446 -28.09 -12.89 16.90
C ASP A 446 -27.78 -11.42 17.20
N SER A 447 -28.57 -10.81 18.09
CA SER A 447 -28.47 -9.38 18.41
C SER A 447 -27.11 -8.97 18.96
N ASP A 448 -26.36 -9.90 19.56
CA ASP A 448 -25.08 -9.64 20.20
C ASP A 448 -23.88 -9.90 19.28
N TRP A 449 -24.12 -10.44 18.07
CA TRP A 449 -23.08 -10.83 17.11
C TRP A 449 -22.07 -9.71 16.86
N ASN A 450 -22.53 -8.50 16.53
CA ASN A 450 -21.62 -7.39 16.20
C ASN A 450 -20.79 -6.94 17.41
N SER A 451 -21.34 -7.04 18.62
CA SER A 451 -20.60 -6.72 19.84
C SER A 451 -19.53 -7.77 20.12
N ARG A 452 -19.90 -9.05 20.04
CA ARG A 452 -19.03 -10.19 20.33
C ARG A 452 -17.94 -10.35 19.28
N GLU A 453 -18.31 -10.44 18.00
CA GLU A 453 -17.42 -10.80 16.90
C GLU A 453 -16.60 -9.62 16.37
N ILE A 454 -17.06 -8.36 16.53
CA ILE A 454 -16.41 -7.19 15.92
C ILE A 454 -15.96 -6.16 16.96
N LEU A 455 -16.88 -5.56 17.72
CA LEU A 455 -16.57 -4.39 18.55
C LEU A 455 -15.66 -4.73 19.74
N SER A 456 -15.87 -5.88 20.39
CA SER A 456 -15.06 -6.32 21.54
C SER A 456 -13.56 -6.36 21.18
N HIS A 457 -13.23 -6.94 20.03
CA HIS A 457 -11.86 -7.09 19.54
C HIS A 457 -11.26 -5.76 19.10
N GLN A 458 -12.05 -4.87 18.48
CA GLN A 458 -11.61 -3.50 18.18
C GLN A 458 -11.24 -2.73 19.44
N VAL A 459 -12.05 -2.84 20.51
CA VAL A 459 -11.78 -2.19 21.80
C VAL A 459 -10.54 -2.78 22.48
N ALA A 460 -10.39 -4.11 22.47
CA ALA A 460 -9.23 -4.79 23.05
C ALA A 460 -7.93 -4.37 22.36
N ILE A 461 -7.88 -4.42 21.03
CA ILE A 461 -6.70 -4.00 20.27
C ILE A 461 -6.42 -2.50 20.45
N ASN A 462 -7.45 -1.64 20.43
CA ASN A 462 -7.27 -0.22 20.72
C ASN A 462 -6.64 0.01 22.10
N SER A 463 -7.04 -0.76 23.11
CA SER A 463 -6.50 -0.66 24.47
C SER A 463 -5.02 -1.07 24.53
N MET A 464 -4.59 -2.03 23.71
CA MET A 464 -3.16 -2.39 23.58
C MET A 464 -2.33 -1.25 22.97
N LYS A 465 -2.94 -0.44 22.11
CA LYS A 465 -2.31 0.64 21.36
C LYS A 465 -2.34 1.97 22.10
N ASP A 466 -3.27 2.12 23.03
CA ASP A 466 -3.49 3.37 23.74
C ASP A 466 -2.24 3.80 24.51
N ASN A 467 -1.93 5.09 24.41
CA ASN A 467 -0.78 5.69 25.10
C ASN A 467 0.58 5.00 24.83
N GLN A 468 0.76 4.34 23.67
CA GLN A 468 2.01 3.69 23.29
C GLN A 468 2.69 4.36 22.10
N TRP A 469 4.00 4.62 22.20
CA TRP A 469 4.80 5.11 21.08
C TRP A 469 4.95 4.09 19.96
N ALA A 470 4.98 2.80 20.29
CA ALA A 470 5.13 1.72 19.31
C ALA A 470 4.14 1.83 18.14
N PHE A 471 2.90 2.26 18.41
CA PHE A 471 1.87 2.37 17.38
C PHE A 471 1.81 3.75 16.70
N LYS A 472 2.78 4.64 16.94
CA LYS A 472 2.85 5.95 16.27
C LYS A 472 3.75 5.84 15.04
N ALA A 473 3.23 6.30 13.89
CA ALA A 473 3.94 6.29 12.62
C ALA A 473 5.36 6.88 12.69
N ILE A 474 5.54 8.01 13.38
CA ILE A 474 6.86 8.65 13.53
C ILE A 474 7.86 7.80 14.33
N PHE A 475 7.38 7.01 15.30
CA PHE A 475 8.22 6.11 16.08
C PHE A 475 8.58 4.87 15.27
N GLN A 476 7.63 4.29 14.53
CA GLN A 476 7.90 3.13 13.70
C GLN A 476 8.92 3.44 12.58
N LYS A 477 8.88 4.65 12.00
CA LYS A 477 9.94 5.14 11.09
C LYS A 477 11.31 5.23 11.77
N ALA A 478 11.34 5.70 13.02
CA ALA A 478 12.58 5.83 13.78
C ALA A 478 13.22 4.46 14.09
N ILE A 479 12.43 3.44 14.47
CA ILE A 479 12.97 2.08 14.69
C ILE A 479 13.45 1.44 13.39
N VAL A 480 12.80 1.69 12.25
CA VAL A 480 13.26 1.16 10.95
C VAL A 480 14.59 1.79 10.53
N ARG A 481 14.76 3.10 10.77
CA ARG A 481 16.05 3.77 10.53
C ARG A 481 17.16 3.21 11.41
N LEU A 482 16.87 2.90 12.68
CA LEU A 482 17.83 2.23 13.56
C LEU A 482 18.16 0.82 13.06
N GLY A 483 17.15 0.05 12.65
CA GLY A 483 17.34 -1.26 12.04
C GLY A 483 18.22 -1.21 10.80
N ARG A 484 18.01 -0.22 9.91
CA ARG A 484 18.85 0.00 8.72
C ARG A 484 20.32 0.25 9.07
N ILE A 485 20.60 1.04 10.11
CA ILE A 485 21.99 1.27 10.56
C ILE A 485 22.66 -0.07 10.90
N VAL A 486 21.98 -0.92 11.67
CA VAL A 486 22.52 -2.17 12.19
C VAL A 486 22.60 -3.26 11.12
N GLU A 487 21.54 -3.43 10.33
CA GLU A 487 21.37 -4.54 9.38
C GLU A 487 21.71 -4.21 7.93
N PHE A 488 22.06 -2.97 7.62
CA PHE A 488 22.36 -2.58 6.25
C PHE A 488 23.60 -1.68 6.16
N ASP A 489 23.56 -0.46 6.71
CA ASP A 489 24.62 0.54 6.50
C ASP A 489 25.97 0.06 7.07
N TYR A 490 25.93 -0.55 8.27
CA TYR A 490 27.11 -1.00 9.03
C TYR A 490 27.16 -2.49 9.33
N LYS A 491 26.28 -3.30 8.72
CA LYS A 491 26.27 -4.76 8.91
C LYS A 491 27.65 -5.34 8.65
N ALA A 492 28.15 -6.10 9.63
CA ALA A 492 29.50 -6.70 9.65
C ALA A 492 30.70 -5.72 9.58
N LYS A 493 30.48 -4.42 9.41
CA LYS A 493 31.54 -3.38 9.43
C LYS A 493 31.85 -2.94 10.86
N ASP A 494 30.82 -2.84 11.70
CA ASP A 494 30.92 -2.44 13.10
C ASP A 494 30.37 -3.56 14.01
N THR A 495 31.28 -4.30 14.64
CA THR A 495 30.91 -5.42 15.52
C THR A 495 30.27 -4.97 16.83
N ASN A 496 30.41 -3.69 17.22
CA ASN A 496 29.80 -3.16 18.43
C ASN A 496 28.28 -3.03 18.28
N LEU A 497 27.81 -2.77 17.05
CA LEU A 497 26.40 -2.56 16.74
C LEU A 497 25.54 -3.83 16.79
N GLY A 498 26.13 -5.02 16.85
CA GLY A 498 25.36 -6.26 16.97
C GLY A 498 24.47 -6.56 15.75
N ASN A 499 23.27 -7.08 15.98
CA ASN A 499 22.29 -7.43 14.96
C ASN A 499 20.86 -7.01 15.36
N ILE A 500 19.87 -7.34 14.53
CA ILE A 500 18.48 -6.98 14.77
C ILE A 500 17.87 -7.57 16.04
N ASP A 501 18.33 -8.72 16.53
CA ASP A 501 17.89 -9.31 17.80
C ASP A 501 18.33 -8.47 19.00
N ASP A 502 19.53 -7.87 18.92
CA ASP A 502 20.01 -6.94 19.94
C ASP A 502 19.13 -5.67 19.97
N VAL A 503 18.75 -5.16 18.78
CA VAL A 503 17.82 -4.02 18.66
C VAL A 503 16.46 -4.36 19.27
N LEU A 504 15.89 -5.51 18.90
CA LEU A 504 14.60 -5.99 19.44
C LEU A 504 14.65 -6.16 20.95
N SER A 505 15.71 -6.78 21.48
CA SER A 505 15.90 -6.97 22.92
C SER A 505 15.97 -5.63 23.66
N CYS A 506 16.66 -4.64 23.08
CA CYS A 506 16.71 -3.29 23.64
C CYS A 506 15.32 -2.63 23.63
N LEU A 507 14.58 -2.69 22.53
CA LEU A 507 13.25 -2.11 22.39
C LEU A 507 12.22 -2.79 23.32
N ASP A 508 12.24 -4.12 23.41
CA ASP A 508 11.38 -4.91 24.30
C ASP A 508 11.61 -4.53 25.76
N ARG A 509 12.88 -4.36 26.16
CA ARG A 509 13.25 -3.89 27.50
C ARG A 509 12.72 -2.49 27.79
N LEU A 510 12.79 -1.56 26.83
CA LEU A 510 12.23 -0.22 26.99
C LEU A 510 10.70 -0.25 27.09
N TYR A 511 10.05 -1.11 26.30
CA TYR A 511 8.61 -1.33 26.34
C TYR A 511 8.16 -1.87 27.71
N ASP A 512 8.83 -2.90 28.21
CA ASP A 512 8.51 -3.57 29.48
C ASP A 512 8.66 -2.65 30.69
N LYS A 513 9.61 -1.72 30.65
CA LYS A 513 9.79 -0.69 31.69
C LYS A 513 8.80 0.47 31.57
N GLY A 514 7.90 0.45 30.59
CA GLY A 514 6.94 1.52 30.35
C GLY A 514 7.56 2.81 29.83
N ILE A 515 8.82 2.79 29.38
CA ILE A 515 9.54 3.96 28.87
C ILE A 515 8.94 4.43 27.55
N LEU A 516 8.43 3.48 26.76
CA LEU A 516 7.77 3.75 25.48
C LEU A 516 6.30 4.19 25.60
N LYS A 517 5.79 4.44 26.81
CA LYS A 517 4.49 5.10 26.99
C LYS A 517 4.59 6.56 26.62
N VAL A 518 3.54 7.12 26.01
CA VAL A 518 3.50 8.54 25.63
C VAL A 518 3.54 9.42 26.88
N ASP A 519 2.88 9.00 27.96
CA ASP A 519 2.88 9.68 29.25
C ASP A 519 4.02 9.28 30.22
N ALA A 520 5.05 8.56 29.74
CA ALA A 520 6.15 8.13 30.59
C ALA A 520 6.76 9.29 31.39
N ASN A 521 6.94 9.11 32.69
CA ASN A 521 7.50 10.12 33.58
C ASN A 521 9.03 10.14 33.51
N LEU A 522 9.63 11.32 33.71
CA LEU A 522 11.05 11.43 34.00
C LEU A 522 11.20 11.68 35.52
N PRO A 523 11.79 10.75 36.29
CA PRO A 523 11.99 10.92 37.73
C PRO A 523 12.69 12.23 38.06
N ASP A 524 12.30 12.86 39.16
CA ASP A 524 12.89 14.12 39.67
C ASP A 524 12.65 15.37 38.81
N TYR A 525 11.86 15.27 37.74
CA TYR A 525 11.45 16.41 36.93
C TYR A 525 9.93 16.57 36.85
N PRO A 526 9.41 17.81 36.76
CA PRO A 526 7.98 18.09 36.67
C PRO A 526 7.37 17.81 35.28
N PHE A 527 8.18 17.33 34.32
CA PHE A 527 7.78 17.12 32.93
C PHE A 527 7.92 15.65 32.54
N ARG A 528 7.04 15.17 31.66
CA ARG A 528 7.11 13.83 31.06
C ARG A 528 8.42 13.63 30.30
N LEU A 529 8.86 12.38 30.20
CA LEU A 529 10.05 11.95 29.46
C LEU A 529 10.09 12.54 28.05
N TRP A 530 9.00 12.38 27.30
CA TRP A 530 8.92 12.75 25.90
C TRP A 530 8.71 14.26 25.66
N THR A 531 8.64 15.07 26.71
CA THR A 531 8.55 16.53 26.61
C THR A 531 9.83 17.07 25.96
N PHE A 532 9.68 17.97 24.99
CA PHE A 532 10.76 18.53 24.14
C PHE A 532 11.40 17.55 23.12
N ILE A 533 11.22 16.25 23.30
CA ILE A 533 11.57 15.25 22.28
C ILE A 533 10.46 15.21 21.23
N ALA A 534 9.23 14.89 21.67
CA ALA A 534 8.09 14.68 20.80
C ALA A 534 6.77 15.29 21.30
N ILE A 535 6.69 15.68 22.57
CA ILE A 535 5.49 16.28 23.17
C ILE A 535 5.68 17.79 23.35
N ASN A 536 4.62 18.55 23.05
CA ASN A 536 4.55 19.98 23.34
C ASN A 536 4.24 20.22 24.81
N GLN A 537 5.17 20.89 25.52
CA GLN A 537 5.08 21.24 26.94
C GLN A 537 3.78 21.93 27.35
N ASN A 538 3.17 22.74 26.48
CA ASN A 538 1.99 23.54 26.83
C ASN A 538 0.65 22.84 26.56
N THR A 539 0.64 21.80 25.72
CA THR A 539 -0.61 21.20 25.22
C THR A 539 -0.68 19.70 25.44
N ASP A 540 0.41 19.07 25.87
CA ASP A 540 0.59 17.61 25.95
C ASP A 540 0.31 16.85 24.64
N LYS A 541 0.21 17.56 23.52
CA LYS A 541 0.01 16.97 22.19
C LYS A 541 1.33 16.53 21.57
N ILE A 542 1.27 15.40 20.86
CA ILE A 542 2.37 14.91 20.01
C ILE A 542 2.60 15.89 18.86
N LYS A 543 3.86 16.29 18.66
CA LYS A 543 4.29 17.06 17.50
C LYS A 543 4.60 16.11 16.35
N VAL A 544 3.94 16.31 15.21
CA VAL A 544 4.17 15.50 14.00
C VAL A 544 4.98 16.33 13.02
N ALA A 545 6.31 16.20 13.06
CA ALA A 545 7.24 16.89 12.17
C ALA A 545 8.49 16.03 11.93
N LYS A 546 9.17 16.22 10.80
CA LYS A 546 10.42 15.50 10.49
C LYS A 546 11.48 15.69 11.57
N THR A 547 11.60 16.89 12.12
CA THR A 547 12.54 17.20 13.21
C THR A 547 12.23 16.42 14.50
N VAL A 548 10.98 16.04 14.75
CA VAL A 548 10.59 15.22 15.89
C VAL A 548 10.92 13.76 15.64
N GLU A 549 10.65 13.26 14.42
CA GLU A 549 11.08 11.93 13.98
C GLU A 549 12.59 11.77 14.14
N ASP A 550 13.37 12.78 13.75
CA ASP A 550 14.84 12.78 13.90
C ASP A 550 15.27 12.75 15.37
N ARG A 551 14.60 13.48 16.26
CA ARG A 551 14.90 13.44 17.72
C ARG A 551 14.57 12.08 18.33
N ILE A 552 13.43 11.48 17.97
CA ILE A 552 13.05 10.13 18.43
C ILE A 552 14.11 9.13 17.95
N PHE A 553 14.47 9.19 16.67
CA PHE A 553 15.52 8.35 16.10
C PHE A 553 16.85 8.51 16.83
N SER A 554 17.32 9.74 17.03
CA SER A 554 18.56 10.00 17.77
C SER A 554 18.53 9.47 19.20
N LEU A 555 17.41 9.63 19.90
CA LEU A 555 17.26 9.09 21.25
C LEU A 555 17.34 7.56 21.28
N LEU A 556 16.64 6.89 20.35
CA LEU A 556 16.69 5.43 20.21
C LEU A 556 18.09 4.94 19.89
N CYS A 557 18.82 5.62 18.99
CA CYS A 557 20.23 5.33 18.72
C CYS A 557 21.07 5.40 19.99
N LEU A 558 20.95 6.47 20.79
CA LEU A 558 21.78 6.64 21.99
C LEU A 558 21.43 5.63 23.10
N TRP A 559 20.15 5.30 23.28
CA TRP A 559 19.76 4.21 24.19
C TRP A 559 20.28 2.86 23.70
N TYR A 560 20.24 2.61 22.40
CA TYR A 560 20.77 1.37 21.83
C TYR A 560 22.29 1.27 21.99
N PHE A 561 23.03 2.29 21.54
CA PHE A 561 24.48 2.36 21.65
C PHE A 561 24.95 2.31 23.10
N GLY A 562 24.22 2.95 24.02
CA GLY A 562 24.49 2.87 25.45
C GLY A 562 24.33 1.46 26.00
N SER A 563 23.25 0.76 25.66
CA SER A 563 23.03 -0.63 26.09
C SER A 563 24.17 -1.52 25.62
N ARG A 564 24.51 -1.44 24.33
CA ARG A 564 25.61 -2.20 23.71
C ARG A 564 26.95 -1.88 24.35
N LYS A 565 27.25 -0.60 24.59
CA LYS A 565 28.51 -0.20 25.23
C LYS A 565 28.64 -0.77 26.64
N ILE A 566 27.56 -0.71 27.42
CA ILE A 566 27.51 -1.27 28.78
C ILE A 566 27.71 -2.79 28.76
N GLU A 567 27.04 -3.49 27.84
CA GLU A 567 27.20 -4.95 27.67
C GLU A 567 28.64 -5.33 27.29
N ILE A 568 29.23 -4.60 26.35
CA ILE A 568 30.62 -4.82 25.90
C ILE A 568 31.61 -4.54 27.03
N ASP A 569 31.43 -3.45 27.77
CA ASP A 569 32.29 -3.12 28.90
C ASP A 569 32.19 -4.17 30.01
N ALA A 570 30.97 -4.59 30.35
CA ALA A 570 30.73 -5.64 31.33
C ALA A 570 31.38 -6.97 30.89
N ALA A 571 31.25 -7.36 29.62
CA ALA A 571 31.87 -8.57 29.08
C ALA A 571 33.41 -8.50 29.08
N ARG A 572 33.98 -7.31 28.94
CA ARG A 572 35.44 -7.06 29.01
C ARG A 572 35.94 -6.85 30.45
N GLY A 573 35.07 -6.89 31.46
CA GLY A 573 35.41 -6.56 32.83
C GLY A 573 35.85 -5.10 33.03
N SER A 574 35.51 -4.21 32.10
CA SER A 574 35.78 -2.78 32.18
C SER A 574 34.78 -2.07 33.07
N GLN A 575 35.18 -0.96 33.69
CA GLN A 575 34.27 -0.14 34.49
C GLN A 575 33.19 0.48 33.59
N ILE A 576 31.93 0.26 33.95
CA ILE A 576 30.78 0.88 33.27
C ILE A 576 30.87 2.40 33.47
N LEU A 577 30.77 3.15 32.37
CA LEU A 577 30.85 4.61 32.39
C LEU A 577 29.68 5.22 33.19
N SER A 578 29.95 6.25 33.99
CA SER A 578 28.90 7.06 34.59
C SER A 578 28.08 7.79 33.52
N ARG A 579 26.88 8.28 33.87
CA ARG A 579 25.98 8.97 32.93
C ARG A 579 26.67 10.13 32.19
N ARG A 580 27.46 10.93 32.92
CA ARG A 580 28.24 12.05 32.37
C ARG A 580 29.39 11.55 31.48
N LYS A 581 30.14 10.53 31.91
CA LYS A 581 31.24 9.95 31.11
C LYS A 581 30.71 9.31 29.82
N LEU A 582 29.52 8.71 29.85
CA LEU A 582 28.86 8.14 28.66
C LEU A 582 28.38 9.21 27.67
N LEU A 583 27.84 10.34 28.14
CA LEU A 583 27.51 11.48 27.26
C LEU A 583 28.77 12.05 26.58
N ASN A 584 29.84 12.21 27.35
CA ASN A 584 31.13 12.67 26.81
C ASN A 584 31.67 11.67 25.77
N PHE A 585 31.51 10.37 26.03
CA PHE A 585 31.84 9.31 25.07
C PHE A 585 31.05 9.48 23.76
N PHE A 586 29.73 9.70 23.81
CA PHE A 586 28.93 9.88 22.60
C PHE A 586 29.27 11.16 21.81
N ASN A 587 29.68 12.23 22.49
CA ASN A 587 30.05 13.48 21.83
C ASN A 587 31.46 13.46 21.20
N ALA A 588 32.34 12.55 21.64
CA ALA A 588 33.73 12.56 21.20
C ALA A 588 33.90 12.01 19.77
N ASP A 589 34.43 12.84 18.86
CA ASP A 589 34.59 12.48 17.45
C ASP A 589 35.46 11.23 17.23
N LYS A 590 36.39 10.94 18.15
CA LYS A 590 37.24 9.73 18.11
C LYS A 590 36.45 8.42 18.14
N ASN A 591 35.22 8.44 18.68
CA ASN A 591 34.39 7.25 18.81
C ASN A 591 33.53 6.99 17.56
N LYS A 592 33.49 7.91 16.58
CA LYS A 592 32.70 7.74 15.34
C LYS A 592 33.09 6.51 14.53
N ALA A 593 34.35 6.11 14.59
CA ALA A 593 34.85 4.93 13.87
C ALA A 593 34.30 3.62 14.46
N GLU A 594 34.02 3.59 15.77
CA GLU A 594 33.56 2.41 16.50
C GLU A 594 32.06 2.44 16.84
N TRP A 595 31.40 3.59 16.62
CA TRP A 595 29.99 3.85 16.91
C TRP A 595 29.43 4.80 15.86
N ALA A 596 29.25 4.29 14.66
CA ALA A 596 28.87 5.12 13.54
C ALA A 596 27.50 5.80 13.75
N GLY A 597 27.43 7.11 13.46
CA GLY A 597 26.22 7.92 13.68
C GLY A 597 25.96 8.34 15.13
N CYS A 598 26.75 7.87 16.11
CA CYS A 598 26.55 8.18 17.53
C CYS A 598 26.69 9.67 17.85
N THR A 599 27.77 10.31 17.40
CA THR A 599 27.99 11.75 17.62
C THR A 599 26.94 12.60 16.93
N ASP A 600 26.46 12.18 15.76
CA ASP A 600 25.41 12.91 15.03
C ASP A 600 24.06 12.79 15.75
N ALA A 601 23.74 11.62 16.29
CA ALA A 601 22.58 11.43 17.15
C ALA A 601 22.66 12.28 18.43
N TYR A 602 23.83 12.34 19.08
CA TYR A 602 24.07 13.21 20.22
C TYR A 602 23.81 14.68 19.88
N LYS A 603 24.44 15.19 18.81
CA LYS A 603 24.33 16.60 18.40
C LYS A 603 22.89 16.97 17.99
N ALA A 604 22.22 16.08 17.24
CA ALA A 604 20.83 16.29 16.80
C ALA A 604 19.87 16.37 17.99
N LEU A 605 20.02 15.50 18.97
CA LEU A 605 19.18 15.49 20.16
C LEU A 605 19.50 16.66 21.09
N TYR A 606 20.77 16.98 21.32
CA TYR A 606 21.23 18.12 22.13
C TYR A 606 20.63 19.44 21.62
N LYS A 607 20.71 19.68 20.31
CA LYS A 607 20.09 20.85 19.65
C LYS A 607 18.57 20.90 19.84
N GLY A 608 17.94 19.76 20.12
CA GLY A 608 16.52 19.68 20.41
C GLY A 608 16.12 20.31 21.75
N PHE A 609 17.04 20.32 22.71
CA PHE A 609 16.87 20.90 24.05
C PHE A 609 17.41 22.33 24.14
N ASP A 610 18.41 22.70 23.33
CA ASP A 610 18.92 24.07 23.26
C ASP A 610 17.93 25.03 22.55
N THR A 611 16.82 25.34 23.22
CA THR A 611 15.75 26.19 22.70
C THR A 611 15.19 27.10 23.78
N VAL A 612 14.75 28.30 23.40
CA VAL A 612 14.11 29.26 24.33
C VAL A 612 12.95 28.61 25.11
N ALA A 613 12.19 27.72 24.46
CA ALA A 613 11.10 26.99 25.10
C ALA A 613 11.56 26.10 26.25
N PHE A 614 12.74 25.49 26.16
CA PHE A 614 13.32 24.65 27.21
C PHE A 614 13.77 25.48 28.42
N TYR A 615 14.43 26.62 28.17
CA TYR A 615 14.92 27.51 29.22
C TYR A 615 13.82 28.34 29.90
N GLY A 616 12.63 28.43 29.29
CA GLY A 616 11.49 29.14 29.85
C GLY A 616 11.70 30.66 29.92
N LYS A 617 10.98 31.31 30.83
CA LYS A 617 10.94 32.79 30.97
C LYS A 617 12.29 33.40 31.40
N GLU A 618 13.22 32.59 31.90
CA GLU A 618 14.51 33.05 32.42
C GLU A 618 15.65 32.92 31.41
N HIS A 619 15.37 32.48 30.17
CA HIS A 619 16.37 32.30 29.12
C HIS A 619 17.28 33.52 28.91
N GLU A 620 16.74 34.73 28.95
CA GLU A 620 17.49 35.98 28.74
C GLU A 620 18.41 36.33 29.92
N LYS A 621 18.16 35.76 31.10
CA LYS A 621 18.96 35.98 32.31
C LYS A 621 20.04 34.92 32.52
N MET A 622 19.95 33.79 31.82
CA MET A 622 20.90 32.69 31.93
C MET A 622 22.14 32.94 31.05
N ASN A 623 23.32 32.75 31.62
CA ASN A 623 24.57 32.74 30.87
C ASN A 623 24.72 31.42 30.07
N THR A 624 25.69 31.35 29.15
CA THR A 624 25.90 30.17 28.30
C THR A 624 26.19 28.91 29.12
N GLN A 625 27.01 29.00 30.16
CA GLN A 625 27.38 27.86 31.01
C GLN A 625 26.17 27.27 31.74
N GLN A 626 25.29 28.13 32.27
CA GLN A 626 24.03 27.71 32.92
C GLN A 626 23.10 26.99 31.93
N LYS A 627 23.01 27.51 30.69
CA LYS A 627 22.21 26.88 29.63
C LYS A 627 22.74 25.49 29.27
N GLU A 628 24.05 25.39 29.05
CA GLU A 628 24.72 24.13 28.73
C GLU A 628 24.56 23.10 29.85
N GLU A 629 24.69 23.53 31.11
CA GLU A 629 24.53 22.66 32.27
C GLU A 629 23.09 22.13 32.41
N MET A 630 22.08 22.98 32.22
CA MET A 630 20.67 22.56 32.23
C MET A 630 20.36 21.55 31.11
N VAL A 631 20.86 21.79 29.89
CA VAL A 631 20.66 20.85 28.78
C VAL A 631 21.36 19.53 29.09
N ARG A 632 22.61 19.58 29.56
CA ARG A 632 23.40 18.39 29.91
C ARG A 632 22.75 17.58 31.03
N ASP A 633 22.26 18.23 32.08
CA ASP A 633 21.55 17.60 33.18
C ASP A 633 20.29 16.87 32.69
N ARG A 634 19.42 17.59 31.96
CA ARG A 634 18.20 16.99 31.38
C ARG A 634 18.51 15.83 30.45
N PHE A 635 19.50 15.98 29.59
CA PHE A 635 19.89 14.96 28.63
C PHE A 635 20.46 13.72 29.34
N SER A 636 21.28 13.90 30.36
CA SER A 636 21.81 12.83 31.21
C SER A 636 20.69 12.02 31.87
N ALA A 637 19.68 12.71 32.43
CA ALA A 637 18.52 12.05 33.03
C ALA A 637 17.71 11.22 32.01
N ILE A 638 17.47 11.79 30.81
CA ILE A 638 16.77 11.10 29.73
C ILE A 638 17.58 9.91 29.20
N LEU A 639 18.90 10.03 29.11
CA LEU A 639 19.74 8.90 28.70
C LEU A 639 19.68 7.78 29.74
N ALA A 640 19.80 8.13 31.02
CA ALA A 640 19.79 7.17 32.13
C ALA A 640 18.49 6.37 32.24
N ILE A 641 17.33 6.97 31.92
CA ILE A 641 16.06 6.24 32.02
C ILE A 641 15.99 5.07 31.03
N GLY A 642 16.56 5.22 29.84
CA GLY A 642 16.66 4.15 28.84
C GLY A 642 17.85 3.20 29.03
N LEU A 643 18.71 3.50 30.01
CA LEU A 643 19.87 2.71 30.42
C LEU A 643 19.80 2.38 31.93
N PRO A 644 18.75 1.68 32.38
CA PRO A 644 18.53 1.32 33.78
C PRO A 644 19.72 0.61 34.45
N GLU A 645 20.59 -0.05 33.68
CA GLU A 645 21.83 -0.67 34.16
C GLU A 645 22.74 0.35 34.88
N LEU A 646 22.68 1.62 34.46
CA LEU A 646 23.42 2.72 35.09
C LEU A 646 22.89 3.06 36.50
N ASN A 647 21.64 2.73 36.82
CA ASN A 647 21.04 3.07 38.12
C ASN A 647 21.39 2.04 39.20
N THR A 648 21.58 0.77 38.81
CA THR A 648 21.88 -0.34 39.74
C THR A 648 23.25 -0.23 40.41
N GLN A 649 24.18 0.54 39.84
CA GLN A 649 25.53 0.73 40.39
C GLN A 649 25.72 1.99 41.23
N SER A 650 24.88 3.02 41.04
CA SER A 650 24.96 4.26 41.83
C SER A 650 24.69 4.00 43.32
N SER A 651 23.92 2.97 43.65
CA SER A 651 23.71 2.53 45.05
C SER A 651 24.92 1.82 45.69
N LEU A 652 25.95 1.45 44.92
CA LEU A 652 27.15 0.74 45.43
C LEU A 652 28.41 1.63 45.51
N LEU A 653 28.41 2.81 44.88
CA LEU A 653 29.61 3.67 44.74
C LEU A 653 29.35 5.15 45.07
N GLN A 654 28.47 5.45 46.02
CA GLN A 654 28.11 6.82 46.42
C GLN A 654 29.22 7.64 47.13
N VAL A 655 30.51 7.32 46.94
CA VAL A 655 31.61 7.92 47.74
C VAL A 655 32.57 8.81 46.94
N SER A 656 32.48 8.98 45.61
CA SER A 656 33.53 9.77 44.90
C SER A 656 33.13 10.59 43.68
N GLU A 657 31.86 10.98 43.50
CA GLU A 657 31.46 11.75 42.30
C GLU A 657 31.88 13.24 42.33
N GLU A 658 32.42 13.77 43.44
CA GLU A 658 32.86 15.18 43.54
C GLU A 658 34.33 15.43 43.16
N ASP A 659 35.20 14.41 43.07
CA ASP A 659 36.66 14.62 42.91
C ASP A 659 37.21 14.52 41.48
N ASP A 660 36.41 14.12 40.48
CA ASP A 660 36.88 13.87 39.10
C ASP A 660 36.79 15.11 38.16
N GLU A 661 36.42 16.30 38.66
CA GLU A 661 36.35 17.53 37.84
C GLU A 661 37.73 18.20 37.58
N LEU A 662 38.84 17.64 38.08
CA LEU A 662 40.17 18.26 37.97
C LEU A 662 41.09 17.73 36.86
N ASP A 663 40.74 16.65 36.16
CA ASP A 663 41.64 16.04 35.15
C ASP A 663 41.20 16.25 33.70
N ASN A 664 41.06 17.51 33.27
CA ASN A 664 41.05 17.89 31.85
C ASN A 664 41.87 19.18 31.64
N GLU A 665 43.19 19.01 31.58
CA GLU A 665 44.09 19.81 30.72
C GLU A 665 44.69 18.91 29.63
#